data_AF-A0A1C4VIK7-F1
#
_entry.id   AF-A0A1C4VIK7-F1
#
_cell.length_a   1.000
_cell.length_b   1.000
_cell.length_c   1.000
_cell.angle_alpha   90.00
_cell.angle_beta   90.00
_cell.angle_gamma   90.00
#
_symmetry.space_group_name_H-M   'P 1'
#
loop_
_entity.id
_entity.type
_entity.pdbx_description
1 polymer ?
#
loop_
_entity_poly.entity_id
_entity_poly.type
_entity_poly.pdbx_seq_one_letter_code
_entity_poly.pdbx_strand_id
1 'polypeptide(L)'
;MPATTTGGSHPATPVGPGPGVVAPATGPGIGPPGFGPGGSADTDPGIAGRSTPHRPPPIARRASVGRRGGTGVYAGQLVTGQVAVALVLAALGRGLPVTVAALLAAVLLVASAWVRFRGRWLFEWLATAAGHLTRRRALAGPAGPRELLGLVAPGTVVRSTELPGGPAAVLEDTGGMVALLELGDSGDLLGDAPRVVPAPSALLPPTGPDVPPLRIQLLLAGTPAPVPAVGGTVGTSYRQLTDGRLAGRERAVLAVRVLRVDGWSEEDLRRVLAGTLRRIVRRIGPLTARPLGVPAALRVLGELAHHDGHPVRESWPVLRSGALVQATFRLIRWPSDGAGARRLVPRLLALPATATTVSLSAGPSPVSGVTGVPIELTVRLAAGTATELTEAAEALDRLVTGLGGELSRLDGAHLTGLAGTLPLALATPGAQSRSALDDWELTLGGAGLMVGTNRHGGAVTVRLFRPEGTRVLLVGGLRAAQLVALRAMALGALVVVQTGRPRAWEPFVRGVGAPGGTIPLIPPGRPVADGVGTALRPLLLVVDTGPVPADAEPGPPWRAILVVRDELTPADVDALTRADLAVLQPLDATEAALAGTALGLGGSAEWLTRIRDDMVAVVNRRALRWALLSPTPIEAQLIGRPARG
;
A
#
# COMPACT_ATOMS: atom_id res chain seq x y z
N MET A 1 20.69 55.06 -40.65
CA MET A 1 20.66 54.37 -41.95
C MET A 1 20.67 52.88 -41.71
N PRO A 2 19.78 52.10 -42.36
CA PRO A 2 18.33 52.31 -42.60
C PRO A 2 17.49 51.54 -41.54
N ALA A 3 16.34 52.03 -41.06
CA ALA A 3 15.01 52.15 -41.70
C ALA A 3 14.43 50.74 -42.05
N THR A 4 13.16 50.39 -41.79
CA THR A 4 11.95 51.12 -42.20
C THR A 4 10.69 50.52 -41.54
N THR A 5 9.78 51.42 -41.18
CA THR A 5 8.32 51.33 -41.02
C THR A 5 7.57 50.67 -42.19
N THR A 6 6.34 50.18 -41.93
CA THR A 6 5.04 50.34 -42.65
C THR A 6 4.21 49.04 -42.56
N GLY A 7 2.96 49.05 -42.07
CA GLY A 7 1.72 49.35 -42.84
C GLY A 7 1.30 48.09 -43.62
N GLY A 8 0.16 47.43 -43.46
CA GLY A 8 -1.20 47.87 -43.16
C GLY A 8 -2.08 47.60 -44.40
N SER A 9 -3.07 46.70 -44.32
CA SER A 9 -4.30 46.72 -45.15
C SER A 9 -5.23 45.52 -44.87
N HIS A 10 -6.42 45.80 -44.33
CA HIS A 10 -7.69 45.09 -44.57
C HIS A 10 -8.24 45.51 -45.97
N PRO A 11 -9.40 45.02 -46.51
CA PRO A 11 -10.43 44.10 -45.97
C PRO A 11 -10.93 43.01 -46.98
N ALA A 12 -11.84 42.14 -46.55
CA ALA A 12 -13.13 41.84 -47.21
C ALA A 12 -13.85 40.64 -46.56
N THR A 13 -14.96 40.90 -45.87
CA THR A 13 -16.13 40.02 -45.68
C THR A 13 -16.93 39.93 -47.00
N PRO A 14 -17.88 38.99 -47.26
CA PRO A 14 -19.02 38.74 -46.36
C PRO A 14 -19.79 37.37 -46.45
N VAL A 15 -20.81 37.26 -45.57
CA VAL A 15 -22.08 36.47 -45.62
C VAL A 15 -22.08 34.96 -45.30
N GLY A 16 -22.95 34.56 -44.34
CA GLY A 16 -23.39 33.19 -44.02
C GLY A 16 -24.41 32.61 -45.03
N PRO A 17 -25.32 31.66 -44.68
CA PRO A 17 -25.86 31.29 -43.35
C PRO A 17 -25.82 29.76 -43.02
N GLY A 18 -26.14 29.39 -41.78
CA GLY A 18 -26.58 28.02 -41.39
C GLY A 18 -28.10 27.84 -41.58
N PRO A 19 -28.80 26.96 -40.83
CA PRO A 19 -28.43 25.67 -40.22
C PRO A 19 -29.38 24.53 -40.69
N GLY A 20 -29.07 23.26 -40.37
CA GLY A 20 -29.92 22.12 -40.74
C GLY A 20 -29.89 20.97 -39.73
N VAL A 21 -30.95 20.89 -38.92
CA VAL A 21 -31.31 19.78 -38.04
C VAL A 21 -31.93 18.65 -38.87
N VAL A 22 -31.59 17.38 -38.61
CA VAL A 22 -32.33 16.22 -39.14
C VAL A 22 -32.55 15.18 -38.05
N ALA A 23 -33.83 14.90 -37.79
CA ALA A 23 -34.35 13.78 -37.00
C ALA A 23 -34.54 12.52 -37.88
N PRO A 24 -34.62 11.30 -37.32
CA PRO A 24 -34.76 10.07 -38.09
C PRO A 24 -36.22 9.67 -38.35
N ALA A 25 -36.44 9.07 -39.52
CA ALA A 25 -37.72 8.58 -40.02
C ALA A 25 -37.99 7.11 -39.65
N THR A 26 -39.28 6.80 -39.57
CA THR A 26 -39.96 5.55 -39.20
C THR A 26 -40.17 4.54 -40.34
N GLY A 27 -39.89 3.26 -40.05
CA GLY A 27 -40.62 2.02 -40.45
C GLY A 27 -40.62 1.56 -41.93
N PRO A 28 -41.19 0.37 -42.28
CA PRO A 28 -41.76 -0.69 -41.43
C PRO A 28 -41.44 -2.18 -41.83
N GLY A 29 -41.74 -3.12 -40.91
CA GLY A 29 -42.42 -4.41 -41.19
C GLY A 29 -41.62 -5.62 -41.72
N ILE A 30 -41.72 -6.76 -41.01
CA ILE A 30 -42.19 -8.08 -41.48
C ILE A 30 -42.18 -9.07 -40.27
N GLY A 31 -43.23 -9.88 -40.17
CA GLY A 31 -43.67 -10.63 -38.98
C GLY A 31 -43.13 -12.06 -38.76
N PRO A 32 -43.77 -12.85 -37.87
CA PRO A 32 -43.22 -14.03 -37.19
C PRO A 32 -43.75 -15.38 -37.74
N PRO A 33 -43.29 -16.51 -37.18
CA PRO A 33 -44.22 -17.49 -36.58
C PRO A 33 -43.62 -18.11 -35.28
N GLY A 34 -44.28 -18.88 -34.42
CA GLY A 34 -45.55 -19.61 -34.42
C GLY A 34 -45.45 -20.71 -33.32
N PHE A 35 -46.58 -21.02 -32.68
CA PHE A 35 -46.78 -21.96 -31.56
C PHE A 35 -46.53 -23.47 -31.89
N GLY A 36 -46.26 -24.28 -30.85
CA GLY A 36 -46.93 -25.59 -30.68
C GLY A 36 -46.06 -26.87 -30.50
N PRO A 37 -46.61 -27.97 -29.94
CA PRO A 37 -46.01 -28.71 -28.81
C PRO A 37 -45.85 -30.26 -29.00
N GLY A 38 -45.32 -30.94 -27.97
CA GLY A 38 -45.35 -32.42 -27.77
C GLY A 38 -43.96 -33.06 -27.65
N GLY A 39 -43.66 -34.04 -26.79
CA GLY A 39 -44.40 -34.85 -25.83
C GLY A 39 -43.55 -36.08 -25.44
N SER A 40 -43.79 -36.61 -24.22
CA SER A 40 -43.49 -37.98 -23.70
C SER A 40 -42.02 -38.47 -23.59
N ALA A 41 -41.50 -38.68 -22.38
CA ALA A 41 -41.41 -39.94 -21.60
C ALA A 41 -40.10 -40.69 -21.92
N ASP A 42 -39.31 -41.27 -21.00
CA ASP A 42 -39.66 -42.07 -19.83
C ASP A 42 -38.41 -42.33 -18.92
N THR A 43 -38.68 -42.86 -17.73
CA THR A 43 -37.83 -43.71 -16.85
C THR A 43 -36.81 -43.11 -15.85
N ASP A 44 -37.25 -43.07 -14.58
CA ASP A 44 -36.52 -43.10 -13.28
C ASP A 44 -35.83 -44.50 -13.07
N PRO A 45 -35.01 -44.83 -12.03
CA PRO A 45 -35.06 -44.32 -10.65
C PRO A 45 -33.73 -44.12 -9.86
N GLY A 46 -33.80 -43.22 -8.89
CA GLY A 46 -33.46 -43.52 -7.48
C GLY A 46 -31.99 -43.54 -7.04
N ILE A 47 -31.54 -42.44 -6.41
CA ILE A 47 -30.64 -42.50 -5.24
C ILE A 47 -31.11 -41.48 -4.20
N ALA A 48 -31.57 -42.00 -3.06
CA ALA A 48 -31.95 -41.26 -1.88
C ALA A 48 -30.72 -40.65 -1.18
N GLY A 49 -30.54 -39.33 -1.30
CA GLY A 49 -29.61 -38.53 -0.50
C GLY A 49 -30.36 -37.69 0.52
N ARG A 50 -30.20 -38.01 1.81
CA ARG A 50 -30.83 -37.32 2.95
C ARG A 50 -30.45 -35.84 2.99
N SER A 51 -31.41 -34.96 2.71
CA SER A 51 -31.33 -33.53 3.01
C SER A 51 -31.43 -33.32 4.52
N THR A 52 -30.30 -33.06 5.17
CA THR A 52 -30.31 -32.50 6.53
C THR A 52 -30.47 -30.98 6.42
N PRO A 53 -31.44 -30.36 7.10
CA PRO A 53 -31.52 -28.90 7.13
C PRO A 53 -30.32 -28.36 7.92
N HIS A 54 -29.45 -27.63 7.23
CA HIS A 54 -28.32 -26.93 7.82
C HIS A 54 -28.85 -25.81 8.72
N ARG A 55 -28.89 -26.07 10.03
CA ARG A 55 -29.26 -25.08 11.05
C ARG A 55 -28.08 -24.11 11.20
N PRO A 56 -28.21 -22.82 10.85
CA PRO A 56 -27.12 -21.88 11.10
C PRO A 56 -26.91 -21.73 12.61
N PRO A 57 -25.65 -21.63 13.10
CA PRO A 57 -25.41 -21.40 14.52
C PRO A 57 -25.95 -20.01 14.93
N PRO A 58 -26.37 -19.83 16.19
CA PRO A 58 -26.89 -18.56 16.68
C PRO A 58 -25.77 -17.53 16.68
N ILE A 59 -25.77 -16.62 15.70
CA ILE A 59 -24.90 -15.45 15.71
C ILE A 59 -25.43 -14.51 16.79
N ALA A 60 -24.69 -14.41 17.90
CA ALA A 60 -24.88 -13.39 18.91
C ALA A 60 -24.66 -12.01 18.28
N ARG A 61 -25.75 -11.36 17.83
CA ARG A 61 -25.78 -9.91 17.59
C ARG A 61 -25.49 -9.23 18.93
N ARG A 62 -24.22 -8.95 19.22
CA ARG A 62 -23.86 -7.97 20.25
C ARG A 62 -24.27 -6.60 19.73
N ALA A 63 -25.44 -6.15 20.16
CA ALA A 63 -25.83 -4.76 20.10
C ALA A 63 -24.76 -3.95 20.83
N SER A 64 -23.92 -3.25 20.07
CA SER A 64 -23.01 -2.26 20.62
C SER A 64 -23.83 -1.00 20.88
N VAL A 65 -24.06 -0.70 22.16
CA VAL A 65 -24.74 0.50 22.62
C VAL A 65 -24.04 1.72 22.01
N GLY A 66 -24.83 2.58 21.36
CA GLY A 66 -24.38 3.65 20.48
C GLY A 66 -23.46 4.67 21.16
N ARG A 67 -22.36 4.98 20.47
CA ARG A 67 -21.39 6.03 20.81
C ARG A 67 -21.87 7.37 20.26
N ARG A 68 -22.26 8.32 21.11
CA ARG A 68 -22.36 9.76 20.75
C ARG A 68 -21.12 10.47 21.25
N GLY A 69 -20.33 11.03 20.33
CA GLY A 69 -19.16 11.86 20.63
C GLY A 69 -19.61 13.29 20.90
N GLY A 70 -19.62 13.67 22.16
CA GLY A 70 -19.74 15.03 22.65
C GLY A 70 -19.22 15.05 24.08
N THR A 71 -18.71 16.18 24.53
CA THR A 71 -18.22 16.45 25.90
C THR A 71 -19.29 16.35 27.00
N GLY A 72 -20.40 15.67 26.74
CA GLY A 72 -21.50 15.44 27.67
C GLY A 72 -21.44 14.04 28.28
N VAL A 73 -22.00 13.92 29.48
CA VAL A 73 -22.19 12.66 30.20
C VAL A 73 -22.87 11.64 29.27
N TYR A 74 -22.27 10.46 29.09
CA TYR A 74 -22.88 9.41 28.26
C TYR A 74 -24.17 8.93 28.93
N ALA A 75 -25.22 8.67 28.15
CA ALA A 75 -26.46 8.08 28.68
C ALA A 75 -26.20 6.81 29.49
N GLY A 76 -25.18 6.03 29.09
CA GLY A 76 -24.70 4.87 29.86
C GLY A 76 -24.18 5.22 31.26
N GLN A 77 -23.45 6.33 31.44
CA GLN A 77 -22.95 6.76 32.77
C GLN A 77 -24.11 7.15 33.70
N LEU A 78 -25.17 7.75 33.17
CA LEU A 78 -26.39 8.07 33.92
C LEU A 78 -27.12 6.79 34.34
N VAL A 79 -27.31 5.85 33.42
CA VAL A 79 -27.94 4.56 33.70
C VAL A 79 -27.10 3.77 34.71
N THR A 80 -25.78 3.73 34.59
CA THR A 80 -24.90 3.06 35.56
C THR A 80 -25.00 3.70 36.95
N GLY A 81 -25.11 5.04 37.03
CA GLY A 81 -25.38 5.74 38.28
C GLY A 81 -26.73 5.33 38.89
N GLN A 82 -27.80 5.29 38.09
CA GLN A 82 -29.13 4.86 38.54
C GLN A 82 -29.13 3.40 39.02
N VAL A 83 -28.46 2.51 38.30
CA VAL A 83 -28.31 1.09 38.69
C VAL A 83 -27.53 0.95 39.98
N ALA A 84 -26.44 1.71 40.16
CA ALA A 84 -25.67 1.69 41.40
C ALA A 84 -26.51 2.10 42.62
N VAL A 85 -27.31 3.17 42.48
CA VAL A 85 -28.24 3.61 43.53
C VAL A 85 -29.33 2.55 43.80
N ALA A 86 -29.94 1.99 42.75
CA ALA A 86 -30.95 0.96 42.88
C ALA A 86 -30.41 -0.31 43.57
N LEU A 87 -29.16 -0.68 43.29
CA LEU A 87 -28.49 -1.84 43.85
C LEU A 87 -28.21 -1.67 45.35
N VAL A 88 -27.84 -0.46 45.80
CA VAL A 88 -27.73 -0.12 47.22
C VAL A 88 -29.09 -0.14 47.89
N LEU A 89 -30.12 0.49 47.29
CA LEU A 89 -31.48 0.54 47.84
C LEU A 89 -32.10 -0.86 48.01
N ALA A 90 -31.91 -1.75 47.04
CA ALA A 90 -32.42 -3.12 47.09
C ALA A 90 -31.73 -4.00 48.14
N ALA A 91 -30.57 -3.58 48.67
CA ALA A 91 -29.84 -4.32 49.70
C ALA A 91 -30.22 -3.88 51.13
N LEU A 92 -30.90 -2.74 51.30
CA LEU A 92 -31.39 -2.32 52.61
C LEU A 92 -32.33 -3.39 53.19
N GLY A 93 -32.08 -3.77 54.45
CA GLY A 93 -32.87 -4.76 55.17
C GLY A 93 -32.52 -6.23 54.91
N ARG A 94 -31.54 -6.55 54.05
CA ARG A 94 -31.15 -7.94 53.72
C ARG A 94 -29.92 -8.48 54.48
N GLY A 95 -29.45 -7.76 55.49
CA GLY A 95 -28.32 -8.14 56.35
C GLY A 95 -26.97 -7.54 55.92
N LEU A 96 -26.07 -7.42 56.89
CA LEU A 96 -24.77 -6.74 56.74
C LEU A 96 -23.90 -7.24 55.56
N PRO A 97 -23.70 -8.55 55.33
CA PRO A 97 -22.86 -9.01 54.21
C PRO A 97 -23.43 -8.64 52.84
N VAL A 98 -24.76 -8.68 52.66
CA VAL A 98 -25.43 -8.32 51.41
C VAL A 98 -25.31 -6.82 51.16
N THR A 99 -25.46 -5.99 52.19
CA THR A 99 -25.29 -4.54 52.07
C THR A 99 -23.86 -4.14 51.72
N VAL A 100 -22.85 -4.79 52.31
CA VAL A 100 -21.44 -4.52 52.01
C VAL A 100 -21.10 -4.95 50.57
N ALA A 101 -21.56 -6.13 50.12
CA ALA A 101 -21.35 -6.58 48.75
C ALA A 101 -22.03 -5.65 47.72
N ALA A 102 -23.25 -5.19 48.02
CA ALA A 102 -24.00 -4.25 47.17
C ALA A 102 -23.30 -2.88 47.08
N LEU A 103 -22.82 -2.37 48.21
CA LEU A 103 -22.07 -1.11 48.25
C LEU A 103 -20.76 -1.22 47.44
N LEU A 104 -20.01 -2.31 47.61
CA LEU A 104 -18.78 -2.55 46.83
C LEU A 104 -19.08 -2.63 45.32
N ALA A 105 -20.13 -3.34 44.92
CA ALA A 105 -20.55 -3.41 43.52
C ALA A 105 -20.98 -2.04 42.96
N ALA A 106 -21.72 -1.24 43.74
CA ALA A 106 -22.11 0.11 43.37
C ALA A 106 -20.89 1.03 43.21
N VAL A 107 -19.92 0.97 44.14
CA VAL A 107 -18.66 1.72 44.05
C VAL A 107 -17.86 1.31 42.81
N LEU A 108 -17.75 0.01 42.51
CA LEU A 108 -17.07 -0.49 41.31
C LEU A 108 -17.77 -0.02 40.02
N LEU A 109 -19.10 -0.03 39.98
CA LEU A 109 -19.89 0.46 38.85
C LEU A 109 -19.66 1.96 38.61
N VAL A 110 -19.76 2.78 39.65
CA VAL A 110 -19.50 4.23 39.57
C VAL A 110 -18.05 4.49 39.17
N ALA A 111 -17.09 3.80 39.78
CA ALA A 111 -15.68 3.92 39.42
C ALA A 111 -15.44 3.53 37.95
N SER A 112 -16.05 2.46 37.45
CA SER A 112 -15.94 2.05 36.05
C SER A 112 -16.51 3.08 35.06
N ALA A 113 -17.58 3.77 35.44
CA ALA A 113 -18.25 4.75 34.60
C ALA A 113 -17.55 6.13 34.63
N TRP A 114 -16.93 6.52 35.74
CA TRP A 114 -16.45 7.89 35.98
C TRP A 114 -14.93 8.02 36.14
N VAL A 115 -14.17 6.94 36.30
CA VAL A 115 -12.70 7.02 36.33
C VAL A 115 -12.13 7.12 34.92
N ARG A 116 -11.25 8.11 34.72
CA ARG A 116 -10.51 8.29 33.46
C ARG A 116 -9.07 7.82 33.65
N PHE A 117 -8.65 6.85 32.85
CA PHE A 117 -7.31 6.28 32.89
C PHE A 117 -6.65 6.41 31.50
N ARG A 118 -5.50 7.09 31.43
CA ARG A 118 -4.77 7.38 30.19
C ARG A 118 -5.64 7.98 29.06
N GLY A 119 -6.47 8.95 29.42
CA GLY A 119 -7.30 9.68 28.45
C GLY A 119 -8.55 8.92 27.96
N ARG A 120 -8.84 7.73 28.48
CA ARG A 120 -10.06 6.94 28.18
C ARG A 120 -10.83 6.64 29.46
N TRP A 121 -12.13 6.41 29.36
CA TRP A 121 -12.94 6.01 30.53
C TRP A 121 -12.70 4.54 30.88
N LEU A 122 -12.78 4.18 32.16
CA LEU A 122 -12.49 2.82 32.61
C LEU A 122 -13.42 1.77 31.97
N PHE A 123 -14.69 2.10 31.71
CA PHE A 123 -15.60 1.23 30.97
C PHE A 123 -15.15 0.98 29.53
N GLU A 124 -14.45 1.91 28.89
CA GLU A 124 -13.90 1.72 27.55
C GLU A 124 -12.75 0.72 27.60
N TRP A 125 -11.90 0.80 28.61
CA TRP A 125 -10.86 -0.19 28.87
C TRP A 125 -11.45 -1.57 29.16
N LEU A 126 -12.51 -1.66 29.95
CA LEU A 126 -13.21 -2.92 30.22
C LEU A 126 -13.84 -3.50 28.94
N ALA A 127 -14.45 -2.67 28.08
CA ALA A 127 -14.98 -3.11 26.80
C ALA A 127 -13.88 -3.63 25.87
N THR A 128 -12.73 -2.94 25.80
CA THR A 128 -11.55 -3.40 25.05
C THR A 128 -10.99 -4.69 25.63
N ALA A 129 -10.90 -4.82 26.96
CA ALA A 129 -10.44 -6.02 27.66
C ALA A 129 -11.36 -7.21 27.40
N ALA A 130 -12.67 -7.04 27.55
CA ALA A 130 -13.66 -8.07 27.24
C ALA A 130 -13.57 -8.48 25.76
N GLY A 131 -13.46 -7.52 24.85
CA GLY A 131 -13.25 -7.78 23.43
C GLY A 131 -11.96 -8.54 23.15
N HIS A 132 -10.88 -8.26 23.87
CA HIS A 132 -9.59 -8.94 23.75
C HIS A 132 -9.66 -10.37 24.26
N LEU A 133 -10.29 -10.61 25.41
CA LEU A 133 -10.41 -11.93 26.00
C LEU A 133 -11.38 -12.84 25.24
N THR A 134 -12.41 -12.28 24.61
CA THR A 134 -13.47 -13.09 23.96
C THR A 134 -13.23 -13.39 22.48
N ARG A 135 -12.37 -12.64 21.79
CA ARG A 135 -12.10 -12.85 20.35
C ARG A 135 -10.98 -13.87 20.11
N ARG A 136 -10.98 -14.45 18.89
CA ARG A 136 -9.82 -15.20 18.40
C ARG A 136 -8.65 -14.25 18.18
N ARG A 137 -7.51 -14.53 18.83
CA ARG A 137 -6.32 -13.65 18.87
C ARG A 137 -5.12 -14.21 18.13
N ALA A 138 -5.20 -15.44 17.64
CA ALA A 138 -4.07 -16.13 17.05
C ALA A 138 -4.48 -16.89 15.80
N LEU A 139 -3.58 -16.88 14.84
CA LEU A 139 -3.57 -17.73 13.67
C LEU A 139 -2.34 -18.62 13.77
N ALA A 140 -2.56 -19.94 13.83
CA ALA A 140 -1.48 -20.91 13.78
C ALA A 140 -0.89 -20.94 12.37
N GLY A 141 0.43 -21.12 12.26
CA GLY A 141 1.12 -21.23 10.98
C GLY A 141 1.41 -22.70 10.61
N PRO A 142 1.70 -22.98 9.32
CA PRO A 142 1.68 -22.06 8.19
C PRO A 142 0.25 -21.73 7.73
N ALA A 143 -0.02 -20.45 7.42
CA ALA A 143 -1.36 -20.00 7.01
C ALA A 143 -1.26 -18.93 5.92
N GLY A 144 -2.12 -18.97 4.91
CA GLY A 144 -2.13 -18.00 3.82
C GLY A 144 -2.87 -16.69 4.15
N PRO A 145 -2.92 -15.76 3.16
CA PRO A 145 -3.66 -14.51 3.31
C PRO A 145 -5.18 -14.69 3.48
N ARG A 146 -5.76 -15.80 3.00
CA ARG A 146 -7.19 -16.09 3.18
C ARG A 146 -7.53 -16.42 4.63
N GLU A 147 -6.69 -17.19 5.31
CA GLU A 147 -6.85 -17.54 6.71
C GLU A 147 -6.64 -16.30 7.60
N LEU A 148 -5.71 -15.42 7.24
CA LEU A 148 -5.55 -14.12 7.87
C LEU A 148 -6.82 -13.27 7.70
N LEU A 149 -7.40 -13.23 6.49
CA LEU A 149 -8.67 -12.53 6.25
C LEU A 149 -9.79 -13.08 7.16
N GLY A 150 -9.88 -14.40 7.32
CA GLY A 150 -10.81 -15.04 8.24
C GLY A 150 -10.58 -14.70 9.73
N LEU A 151 -9.35 -14.35 10.12
CA LEU A 151 -9.04 -13.89 11.48
C LEU A 151 -9.47 -12.43 11.71
N VAL A 152 -9.24 -11.54 10.74
CA VAL A 152 -9.46 -10.08 10.90
C VAL A 152 -10.85 -9.61 10.47
N ALA A 153 -11.49 -10.31 9.53
CA ALA A 153 -12.84 -10.04 9.04
C ALA A 153 -13.60 -11.38 8.85
N PRO A 154 -14.04 -12.00 9.95
CA PRO A 154 -14.71 -13.30 9.91
C PRO A 154 -15.96 -13.28 9.01
N GLY A 155 -16.13 -14.32 8.19
CA GLY A 155 -17.27 -14.44 7.27
C GLY A 155 -17.11 -13.70 5.94
N THR A 156 -15.95 -13.07 5.70
CA THR A 156 -15.67 -12.45 4.39
C THR A 156 -15.45 -13.52 3.32
N VAL A 157 -16.23 -13.43 2.24
CA VAL A 157 -16.10 -14.29 1.06
C VAL A 157 -15.44 -13.49 -0.06
N VAL A 158 -14.48 -14.09 -0.76
CA VAL A 158 -13.78 -13.45 -1.89
C VAL A 158 -14.32 -14.02 -3.19
N ARG A 159 -14.95 -13.17 -4.01
CA ARG A 159 -15.47 -13.53 -5.33
C ARG A 159 -14.69 -12.81 -6.43
N SER A 160 -14.65 -13.41 -7.60
CA SER A 160 -14.16 -12.75 -8.82
C SER A 160 -15.35 -12.12 -9.56
N THR A 161 -15.16 -10.92 -10.09
CA THR A 161 -16.09 -10.26 -10.99
C THR A 161 -15.32 -9.58 -12.11
N GLU A 162 -15.91 -9.50 -13.30
CA GLU A 162 -15.32 -8.78 -14.42
C GLU A 162 -15.70 -7.30 -14.32
N LEU A 163 -14.70 -6.43 -14.23
CA LEU A 163 -14.88 -4.99 -14.30
C LEU A 163 -14.24 -4.42 -15.57
N PRO A 164 -14.70 -3.25 -16.04
CA PRO A 164 -13.98 -2.50 -17.06
C PRO A 164 -12.57 -2.17 -16.55
N GLY A 165 -11.55 -2.82 -17.11
CA GLY A 165 -10.16 -2.73 -16.66
C GLY A 165 -9.55 -4.06 -16.18
N GLY A 166 -10.32 -5.15 -16.14
CA GLY A 166 -9.85 -6.51 -15.87
C GLY A 166 -10.58 -7.20 -14.71
N PRO A 167 -10.17 -8.42 -14.36
CA PRO A 167 -10.77 -9.19 -13.27
C PRO A 167 -10.56 -8.46 -11.94
N ALA A 168 -11.61 -8.40 -11.14
CA ALA A 168 -11.64 -7.71 -9.86
C ALA A 168 -12.11 -8.65 -8.75
N ALA A 169 -11.42 -8.60 -7.62
CA ALA A 169 -11.82 -9.25 -6.40
C ALA A 169 -12.88 -8.39 -5.70
N VAL A 170 -14.01 -9.00 -5.37
CA VAL A 170 -15.02 -8.43 -4.49
C VAL A 170 -15.02 -9.24 -3.20
N LEU A 171 -14.75 -8.54 -2.09
CA LEU A 171 -14.81 -9.12 -0.76
C LEU A 171 -16.18 -8.78 -0.18
N GLU A 172 -16.98 -9.80 0.07
CA GLU A 172 -18.35 -9.68 0.55
C GLU A 172 -18.42 -10.14 2.02
N ASP A 173 -19.03 -9.33 2.87
CA ASP A 173 -19.26 -9.68 4.28
C ASP A 173 -20.67 -9.21 4.71
N THR A 174 -21.00 -9.39 6.00
CA THR A 174 -22.32 -9.04 6.54
C THR A 174 -22.64 -7.54 6.49
N GLY A 175 -21.62 -6.68 6.44
CA GLY A 175 -21.74 -5.24 6.39
C GLY A 175 -21.67 -4.64 4.98
N GLY A 176 -21.41 -5.42 3.93
CA GLY A 176 -21.31 -4.88 2.56
C GLY A 176 -20.35 -5.61 1.64
N MET A 177 -19.97 -4.94 0.56
CA MET A 177 -19.02 -5.44 -0.44
C MET A 177 -17.93 -4.40 -0.68
N VAL A 178 -16.68 -4.86 -0.82
CA VAL A 178 -15.54 -4.00 -1.11
C VAL A 178 -14.75 -4.52 -2.30
N ALA A 179 -14.35 -3.60 -3.18
CA ALA A 179 -13.44 -3.88 -4.28
C ALA A 179 -12.16 -3.05 -4.13
N LEU A 180 -11.06 -3.57 -4.68
CA LEU A 180 -9.72 -3.02 -4.52
C LEU A 180 -9.19 -2.47 -5.84
N LEU A 181 -8.63 -1.26 -5.79
CA LEU A 181 -7.88 -0.64 -6.88
C LEU A 181 -6.44 -0.38 -6.40
N GLU A 182 -5.44 -0.87 -7.14
CA GLU A 182 -4.05 -0.44 -6.93
C GLU A 182 -3.82 0.87 -7.70
N LEU A 183 -3.24 1.86 -7.02
CA LEU A 183 -2.93 3.17 -7.61
C LEU A 183 -1.44 3.22 -8.02
N GLY A 184 -1.17 3.72 -9.21
CA GLY A 184 0.15 3.69 -9.85
C GLY A 184 0.38 2.41 -10.66
N ASP A 185 1.43 2.39 -11.47
CA ASP A 185 1.88 1.17 -12.16
C ASP A 185 2.94 0.49 -11.29
N SER A 186 2.55 -0.59 -10.61
CA SER A 186 3.47 -1.44 -9.82
C SER A 186 4.56 -2.07 -10.68
N GLY A 187 4.28 -2.22 -11.98
CA GLY A 187 5.21 -2.74 -12.98
C GLY A 187 6.13 -1.68 -13.59
N ASP A 188 5.93 -0.38 -13.32
CA ASP A 188 6.87 0.63 -13.79
C ASP A 188 8.17 0.58 -12.97
N LEU A 189 9.27 0.54 -13.70
CA LEU A 189 10.61 0.39 -13.15
C LEU A 189 11.28 1.73 -12.90
N LEU A 190 10.97 2.73 -13.72
CA LEU A 190 11.44 4.08 -13.50
C LEU A 190 10.46 4.72 -12.53
N GLY A 191 10.97 5.37 -11.49
CA GLY A 191 10.12 6.20 -10.64
C GLY A 191 9.33 7.17 -11.50
N ASP A 192 8.00 7.08 -11.44
CA ASP A 192 7.11 8.03 -12.08
C ASP A 192 7.39 9.42 -11.48
N ALA A 193 7.22 10.47 -12.28
CA ALA A 193 7.18 11.82 -11.73
C ALA A 193 6.08 11.86 -10.64
N PRO A 194 6.32 12.48 -9.47
CA PRO A 194 5.36 12.49 -8.37
C PRO A 194 3.98 12.95 -8.84
N ARG A 195 2.96 12.10 -8.68
CA ARG A 195 1.57 12.35 -9.11
C ARG A 195 0.68 12.55 -7.89
N VAL A 196 -0.14 13.59 -7.93
CA VAL A 196 -1.04 13.96 -6.83
C VAL A 196 -2.21 12.98 -6.72
N VAL A 197 -2.40 12.38 -5.55
CA VAL A 197 -3.51 11.51 -5.22
C VAL A 197 -4.67 12.33 -4.67
N PRO A 198 -5.91 12.17 -5.17
CA PRO A 198 -7.06 12.86 -4.61
C PRO A 198 -7.41 12.34 -3.20
N ALA A 199 -7.93 13.22 -2.34
CA ALA A 199 -8.39 12.84 -1.00
C ALA A 199 -9.56 11.82 -1.08
N PRO A 200 -9.67 10.87 -0.14
CA PRO A 200 -10.76 9.88 -0.13
C PRO A 200 -12.16 10.50 -0.11
N SER A 201 -12.35 11.61 0.60
CA SER A 201 -13.63 12.34 0.64
C SER A 201 -14.00 12.93 -0.70
N ALA A 202 -13.02 13.39 -1.49
CA ALA A 202 -13.25 13.93 -2.81
C ALA A 202 -13.78 12.85 -3.77
N LEU A 203 -13.44 11.59 -3.56
CA LEU A 203 -13.85 10.48 -4.43
C LEU A 203 -15.27 9.96 -4.14
N LEU A 204 -15.91 10.39 -3.04
CA LEU A 204 -17.25 9.95 -2.69
C LEU A 204 -18.28 10.53 -3.67
N PRO A 205 -19.28 9.74 -4.11
CA PRO A 205 -20.41 10.28 -4.84
C PRO A 205 -21.30 11.12 -3.90
N PRO A 206 -22.14 12.02 -4.47
CA PRO A 206 -23.14 12.74 -3.68
C PRO A 206 -24.07 11.75 -2.98
N THR A 207 -24.38 12.03 -1.71
CA THR A 207 -25.31 11.24 -0.91
C THR A 207 -26.75 11.54 -1.35
N GLY A 208 -27.57 10.50 -1.52
CA GLY A 208 -28.98 10.63 -1.84
C GLY A 208 -29.76 9.36 -1.45
N PRO A 209 -31.10 9.40 -1.44
CA PRO A 209 -31.93 8.24 -1.08
C PRO A 209 -31.76 7.08 -2.08
N ASP A 210 -31.43 7.38 -3.33
CA ASP A 210 -31.30 6.40 -4.42
C ASP A 210 -29.89 5.81 -4.55
N VAL A 211 -29.00 6.08 -3.59
CA VAL A 211 -27.62 5.57 -3.60
C VAL A 211 -27.31 4.96 -2.24
N PRO A 212 -26.94 3.67 -2.16
CA PRO A 212 -26.58 3.05 -0.89
C PRO A 212 -25.33 3.73 -0.32
N PRO A 213 -25.18 3.83 1.01
CA PRO A 213 -24.04 4.50 1.63
C PRO A 213 -22.69 3.89 1.20
N LEU A 214 -21.70 4.73 0.86
CA LEU A 214 -20.37 4.29 0.42
C LEU A 214 -19.26 4.75 1.36
N ARG A 215 -18.25 3.90 1.52
CA ARG A 215 -17.00 4.20 2.20
C ARG A 215 -15.83 4.02 1.25
N ILE A 216 -14.92 4.99 1.25
CA ILE A 216 -13.67 4.94 0.49
C ILE A 216 -12.53 4.94 1.50
N GLN A 217 -11.62 3.99 1.36
CA GLN A 217 -10.41 3.88 2.17
C GLN A 217 -9.19 3.93 1.26
N LEU A 218 -8.32 4.91 1.48
CA LEU A 218 -6.99 4.98 0.87
C LEU A 218 -5.97 4.44 1.86
N LEU A 219 -5.26 3.38 1.47
CA LEU A 219 -4.14 2.83 2.22
C LEU A 219 -2.84 3.17 1.53
N LEU A 220 -1.87 3.59 2.33
CA LEU A 220 -0.54 3.97 1.91
C LEU A 220 0.43 3.16 2.76
N ALA A 221 1.24 2.33 2.13
CA ALA A 221 2.29 1.59 2.79
C ALA A 221 3.63 2.09 2.27
N GLY A 222 4.56 2.38 3.19
CA GLY A 222 5.89 2.85 2.86
C GLY A 222 6.95 2.14 3.68
N THR A 223 8.13 1.95 3.08
CA THR A 223 9.35 1.64 3.80
C THR A 223 10.31 2.81 3.67
N PRO A 224 10.87 3.32 4.78
CA PRO A 224 11.87 4.38 4.72
C PRO A 224 13.16 3.83 4.08
N ALA A 225 13.95 4.71 3.47
CA ALA A 225 15.32 4.41 3.06
C ALA A 225 16.27 5.48 3.65
N PRO A 226 17.30 5.07 4.41
CA PRO A 226 17.65 3.69 4.76
C PRO A 226 16.62 3.03 5.70
N VAL A 227 16.49 1.71 5.63
CA VAL A 227 15.68 0.96 6.60
C VAL A 227 16.35 1.01 7.98
N PRO A 228 15.60 1.06 9.11
CA PRO A 228 16.19 1.21 10.45
C PRO A 228 17.19 0.12 10.83
N ALA A 229 16.97 -1.11 10.36
CA ALA A 229 17.87 -2.23 10.60
C ALA A 229 19.25 -2.07 9.91
N VAL A 230 19.34 -1.21 8.89
CA VAL A 230 20.58 -0.92 8.15
C VAL A 230 21.17 0.37 8.71
N GLY A 231 21.89 0.21 9.82
CA GLY A 231 22.69 1.26 10.44
C GLY A 231 24.07 1.44 9.78
N GLY A 232 24.94 2.22 10.43
CA GLY A 232 26.35 2.34 10.05
C GLY A 232 26.60 3.13 8.76
N THR A 233 27.65 2.74 8.03
CA THR A 233 28.16 3.43 6.84
C THR A 233 27.16 3.44 5.69
N VAL A 234 26.50 2.30 5.43
CA VAL A 234 25.50 2.15 4.36
C VAL A 234 24.31 3.08 4.60
N GLY A 235 23.71 3.03 5.78
CA GLY A 235 22.57 3.87 6.13
C GLY A 235 22.92 5.37 6.11
N THR A 236 24.09 5.73 6.65
CA THR A 236 24.58 7.12 6.65
C THR A 236 24.80 7.64 5.23
N SER A 237 25.45 6.85 4.36
CA SER A 237 25.66 7.20 2.96
C SER A 237 24.32 7.45 2.25
N TYR A 238 23.38 6.53 2.36
CA TYR A 238 22.12 6.66 1.65
C TYR A 238 21.27 7.83 2.13
N ARG A 239 21.34 8.13 3.43
CA ARG A 239 20.68 9.32 4.01
C ARG A 239 21.30 10.62 3.48
N GLN A 240 22.62 10.69 3.36
CA GLN A 240 23.32 11.84 2.75
C GLN A 240 22.95 12.03 1.28
N LEU A 241 22.78 10.93 0.54
CA LEU A 241 22.40 10.97 -0.88
C LEU A 241 20.97 11.49 -1.10
N THR A 242 20.04 11.18 -0.19
CA THR A 242 18.59 11.37 -0.39
C THR A 242 17.97 12.44 0.53
N ASP A 243 18.79 13.10 1.36
CA ASP A 243 18.36 13.90 2.51
C ASP A 243 17.42 13.16 3.48
N GLY A 244 17.35 11.82 3.41
CA GLY A 244 16.38 11.00 4.15
C GLY A 244 14.91 11.23 3.75
N ARG A 245 14.66 11.83 2.58
CA ARG A 245 13.30 12.15 2.10
C ARG A 245 12.76 11.14 1.11
N LEU A 246 13.62 10.29 0.55
CA LEU A 246 13.23 9.30 -0.43
C LEU A 246 12.82 7.99 0.25
N ALA A 247 11.58 7.56 0.06
CA ALA A 247 11.14 6.24 0.49
C ALA A 247 11.79 5.14 -0.38
N GLY A 248 12.18 4.03 0.25
CA GLY A 248 12.70 2.87 -0.48
C GLY A 248 11.60 2.15 -1.24
N ARG A 249 10.38 2.17 -0.69
CA ARG A 249 9.18 1.60 -1.30
C ARG A 249 7.98 2.43 -0.89
N GLU A 250 7.04 2.56 -1.81
CA GLU A 250 5.70 3.04 -1.52
C GLU A 250 4.67 2.20 -2.28
N ARG A 251 3.48 2.06 -1.72
CA ARG A 251 2.31 1.50 -2.39
C ARG A 251 1.08 2.25 -1.93
N ALA A 252 0.14 2.45 -2.86
CA ALA A 252 -1.19 2.94 -2.55
C ALA A 252 -2.28 2.00 -3.06
N VAL A 253 -3.25 1.71 -2.21
CA VAL A 253 -4.41 0.88 -2.51
C VAL A 253 -5.67 1.63 -2.10
N LEU A 254 -6.63 1.71 -3.02
CA LEU A 254 -7.94 2.27 -2.76
C LEU A 254 -8.95 1.13 -2.61
N ALA A 255 -9.59 1.06 -1.45
CA ALA A 255 -10.71 0.15 -1.19
C ALA A 255 -12.02 0.93 -1.25
N VAL A 256 -12.92 0.50 -2.13
CA VAL A 256 -14.23 1.13 -2.34
C VAL A 256 -15.29 0.16 -1.86
N ARG A 257 -16.02 0.56 -0.83
CA ARG A 257 -17.02 -0.28 -0.18
C ARG A 257 -18.40 0.31 -0.29
N VAL A 258 -19.34 -0.51 -0.74
CA VAL A 258 -20.77 -0.23 -0.67
C VAL A 258 -21.30 -0.91 0.60
N LEU A 259 -21.94 -0.13 1.47
CA LEU A 259 -22.50 -0.63 2.72
C LEU A 259 -23.86 -1.29 2.46
N ARG A 260 -24.09 -2.43 3.12
CA ARG A 260 -25.38 -3.12 3.05
C ARG A 260 -26.40 -2.38 3.93
N VAL A 261 -27.52 -2.01 3.34
CA VAL A 261 -28.68 -1.38 3.98
C VAL A 261 -29.95 -2.07 3.48
N ASP A 262 -31.01 -2.03 4.29
CA ASP A 262 -32.29 -2.65 3.94
C ASP A 262 -32.87 -2.00 2.66
N GLY A 263 -33.54 -2.81 1.83
CA GLY A 263 -34.14 -2.37 0.56
C GLY A 263 -33.23 -2.50 -0.67
N TRP A 264 -31.98 -2.90 -0.51
CA TRP A 264 -31.04 -3.12 -1.62
C TRP A 264 -30.72 -4.61 -1.79
N SER A 265 -30.94 -5.16 -2.99
CA SER A 265 -30.55 -6.54 -3.29
C SER A 265 -29.02 -6.64 -3.48
N GLU A 266 -28.48 -7.86 -3.37
CA GLU A 266 -27.06 -8.11 -3.59
C GLU A 266 -26.61 -7.68 -5.00
N GLU A 267 -27.45 -7.91 -6.00
CA GLU A 267 -27.18 -7.53 -7.39
C GLU A 267 -27.16 -6.01 -7.57
N ASP A 268 -28.01 -5.29 -6.84
CA ASP A 268 -28.01 -3.82 -6.85
C ASP A 268 -26.72 -3.25 -6.27
N LEU A 269 -26.27 -3.79 -5.13
CA LEU A 269 -25.03 -3.37 -4.49
C LEU A 269 -23.82 -3.61 -5.42
N ARG A 270 -23.79 -4.74 -6.12
CA ARG A 270 -22.74 -5.06 -7.10
C ARG A 270 -22.75 -4.10 -8.29
N ARG A 271 -23.93 -3.77 -8.83
CA ARG A 271 -24.09 -2.78 -9.91
C ARG A 271 -23.62 -1.39 -9.47
N VAL A 272 -23.99 -0.95 -8.27
CA VAL A 272 -23.56 0.34 -7.70
C VAL A 272 -22.04 0.36 -7.49
N LEU A 273 -21.45 -0.71 -6.97
CA LEU A 273 -20.01 -0.83 -6.78
C LEU A 273 -19.27 -0.71 -8.12
N ALA A 274 -19.67 -1.49 -9.13
CA ALA A 274 -19.08 -1.43 -10.47
C ALA A 274 -19.23 -0.05 -11.13
N GLY A 275 -20.40 0.60 -10.98
CA GLY A 275 -20.63 1.97 -11.44
C GLY A 275 -19.73 3.00 -10.75
N THR A 276 -19.54 2.85 -9.44
CA THR A 276 -18.69 3.73 -8.63
C THR A 276 -17.22 3.57 -9.00
N LEU A 277 -16.73 2.33 -9.14
CA LEU A 277 -15.36 2.04 -9.54
C LEU A 277 -15.04 2.66 -10.90
N ARG A 278 -15.92 2.51 -11.89
CA ARG A 278 -15.79 3.18 -13.20
C ARG A 278 -15.63 4.69 -13.05
N ARG A 279 -16.46 5.32 -12.22
CA ARG A 279 -16.42 6.78 -11.99
C ARG A 279 -15.11 7.20 -11.32
N ILE A 280 -14.66 6.44 -10.32
CA ILE A 280 -13.42 6.69 -9.58
C ILE A 280 -12.22 6.55 -10.52
N VAL A 281 -12.11 5.46 -11.29
CA VAL A 281 -11.03 5.24 -12.25
C VAL A 281 -10.96 6.39 -13.26
N ARG A 282 -12.11 6.84 -13.79
CA ARG A 282 -12.17 8.02 -14.69
C ARG A 282 -11.74 9.31 -14.00
N ARG A 283 -12.07 9.51 -12.73
CA ARG A 283 -11.77 10.74 -11.97
C ARG A 283 -10.32 10.82 -11.49
N ILE A 284 -9.70 9.68 -11.19
CA ILE A 284 -8.28 9.60 -10.81
C ILE A 284 -7.37 9.97 -12.00
N GLY A 285 -7.89 9.96 -13.23
CA GLY A 285 -7.31 10.67 -14.37
C GLY A 285 -5.96 10.09 -14.81
N PRO A 286 -4.86 10.89 -14.80
CA PRO A 286 -3.53 10.44 -15.23
C PRO A 286 -2.86 9.47 -14.25
N LEU A 287 -3.34 9.34 -13.01
CA LEU A 287 -2.91 8.27 -12.12
C LEU A 287 -3.52 6.95 -12.61
N THR A 288 -2.68 5.95 -12.89
CA THR A 288 -3.17 4.61 -13.23
C THR A 288 -3.88 4.01 -12.01
N ALA A 289 -5.09 3.49 -12.22
CA ALA A 289 -5.85 2.77 -11.19
C ALA A 289 -6.33 1.45 -11.78
N ARG A 290 -5.82 0.33 -11.26
CA ARG A 290 -6.14 -1.01 -11.79
C ARG A 290 -6.93 -1.84 -10.77
N PRO A 291 -8.05 -2.46 -11.16
CA PRO A 291 -8.71 -3.43 -10.30
C PRO A 291 -7.80 -4.64 -10.05
N LEU A 292 -7.82 -5.13 -8.81
CA LEU A 292 -7.03 -6.29 -8.42
C LEU A 292 -7.87 -7.57 -8.52
N GLY A 293 -7.45 -8.53 -9.34
CA GLY A 293 -8.03 -9.88 -9.35
C GLY A 293 -7.79 -10.63 -8.05
N VAL A 294 -8.48 -11.75 -7.83
CA VAL A 294 -8.45 -12.51 -6.55
C VAL A 294 -7.03 -12.85 -6.06
N PRO A 295 -6.11 -13.40 -6.89
CA PRO A 295 -4.75 -13.69 -6.43
C PRO A 295 -3.98 -12.42 -6.02
N ALA A 296 -4.10 -11.35 -6.80
CA ALA A 296 -3.42 -10.08 -6.54
C ALA A 296 -3.98 -9.39 -5.29
N ALA A 297 -5.29 -9.42 -5.08
CA ALA A 297 -5.95 -8.89 -3.89
C ALA A 297 -5.48 -9.59 -2.61
N LEU A 298 -5.42 -10.92 -2.62
CA LEU A 298 -4.94 -11.72 -1.48
C LEU A 298 -3.45 -11.50 -1.21
N ARG A 299 -2.64 -11.41 -2.27
CA ARG A 299 -1.22 -11.06 -2.16
C ARG A 299 -1.05 -9.68 -1.54
N VAL A 300 -1.77 -8.67 -2.02
CA VAL A 300 -1.74 -7.29 -1.48
C VAL A 300 -2.18 -7.26 -0.02
N LEU A 301 -3.20 -8.04 0.37
CA LEU A 301 -3.62 -8.19 1.76
C LEU A 301 -2.49 -8.78 2.64
N GLY A 302 -1.83 -9.84 2.19
CA GLY A 302 -0.69 -10.45 2.88
C GLY A 302 0.48 -9.48 3.01
N GLU A 303 0.87 -8.82 1.92
CA GLU A 303 1.98 -7.85 1.90
C GLU A 303 1.69 -6.64 2.80
N LEU A 304 0.46 -6.10 2.77
CA LEU A 304 0.05 -5.03 3.66
C LEU A 304 0.01 -5.51 5.12
N ALA A 305 -0.39 -6.74 5.40
CA ALA A 305 -0.32 -7.28 6.76
C ALA A 305 1.11 -7.58 7.25
N HIS A 306 2.09 -7.58 6.34
CA HIS A 306 3.43 -8.14 6.53
C HIS A 306 3.38 -9.62 6.98
N HIS A 307 2.48 -10.37 6.34
CA HIS A 307 2.20 -11.77 6.64
C HIS A 307 2.77 -12.68 5.56
N ASP A 308 3.89 -13.33 5.87
CA ASP A 308 4.61 -14.21 4.96
C ASP A 308 4.40 -15.70 5.32
N GLY A 309 3.21 -16.06 5.83
CA GLY A 309 2.86 -17.44 6.17
C GLY A 309 3.10 -17.84 7.63
N HIS A 310 3.88 -17.04 8.36
CA HIS A 310 4.19 -17.28 9.77
C HIS A 310 2.99 -17.06 10.71
N PRO A 311 3.01 -17.62 11.93
CA PRO A 311 1.94 -17.41 12.91
C PRO A 311 1.71 -15.92 13.21
N VAL A 312 0.45 -15.57 13.43
CA VAL A 312 0.03 -14.23 13.87
C VAL A 312 -0.54 -14.33 15.28
N ARG A 313 -0.10 -13.47 16.19
CA ARG A 313 -0.59 -13.46 17.57
C ARG A 313 -0.75 -12.04 18.09
N GLU A 314 -1.94 -11.75 18.57
CA GLU A 314 -2.23 -10.53 19.31
C GLU A 314 -1.92 -10.70 20.80
N SER A 315 -1.12 -9.76 21.31
CA SER A 315 -0.97 -9.51 22.74
C SER A 315 -1.55 -8.14 23.06
N TRP A 316 -1.64 -7.80 24.34
CA TRP A 316 -2.19 -6.51 24.75
C TRP A 316 -1.48 -5.31 24.09
N PRO A 317 -0.14 -5.16 24.19
CA PRO A 317 0.51 -3.97 23.65
C PRO A 317 0.82 -4.07 22.15
N VAL A 318 0.84 -5.26 21.56
CA VAL A 318 1.34 -5.46 20.18
C VAL A 318 0.69 -6.65 19.48
N LEU A 319 0.68 -6.59 18.15
CA LEU A 319 0.45 -7.73 17.27
C LEU A 319 1.80 -8.25 16.76
N ARG A 320 2.03 -9.56 16.81
CA ARG A 320 3.19 -10.21 16.20
C ARG A 320 2.79 -10.95 14.93
N SER A 321 3.56 -10.77 13.87
CA SER A 321 3.45 -11.54 12.62
C SER A 321 4.86 -11.91 12.15
N GLY A 322 5.19 -13.20 12.18
CA GLY A 322 6.56 -13.66 11.94
C GLY A 322 7.57 -12.98 12.89
N ALA A 323 8.64 -12.41 12.33
CA ALA A 323 9.66 -11.68 13.08
C ALA A 323 9.23 -10.25 13.48
N LEU A 324 8.13 -9.73 12.93
CA LEU A 324 7.73 -8.35 13.13
C LEU A 324 6.83 -8.17 14.35
N VAL A 325 7.05 -7.05 15.02
CA VAL A 325 6.19 -6.53 16.08
C VAL A 325 5.48 -5.29 15.54
N GLN A 326 4.16 -5.28 15.64
CA GLN A 326 3.31 -4.23 15.09
C GLN A 326 2.47 -3.57 16.18
N ALA A 327 2.25 -2.27 16.05
CA ALA A 327 1.30 -1.52 16.87
C ALA A 327 0.49 -0.57 16.00
N THR A 328 -0.81 -0.46 16.30
CA THR A 328 -1.73 0.43 15.59
C THR A 328 -2.11 1.61 16.46
N PHE A 329 -2.20 2.78 15.84
CA PHE A 329 -2.52 4.07 16.44
C PHE A 329 -3.66 4.71 15.62
N ARG A 330 -4.61 5.33 16.30
CA ARG A 330 -5.68 6.10 15.67
C ARG A 330 -5.51 7.58 15.97
N LEU A 331 -5.69 8.42 14.96
CA LEU A 331 -5.78 9.86 15.15
C LEU A 331 -7.11 10.21 15.81
N ILE A 332 -7.03 10.76 17.02
CA ILE A 332 -8.18 11.23 17.79
C ILE A 332 -8.43 12.69 17.49
N ARG A 333 -7.38 13.50 17.45
CA ARG A 333 -7.47 14.92 17.11
C ARG A 333 -6.60 15.20 15.91
N TRP A 334 -7.21 15.80 14.89
CA TRP A 334 -6.49 16.25 13.72
C TRP A 334 -5.63 17.48 14.05
N PRO A 335 -4.44 17.60 13.43
CA PRO A 335 -3.67 18.85 13.45
C PRO A 335 -4.53 20.06 13.11
N SER A 336 -4.34 21.15 13.84
CA SER A 336 -5.07 22.41 13.67
C SER A 336 -4.48 23.30 12.57
N ASP A 337 -3.20 23.13 12.23
CA ASP A 337 -2.52 23.86 11.16
C ASP A 337 -2.75 23.17 9.79
N GLY A 338 -3.27 23.94 8.82
CA GLY A 338 -3.52 23.47 7.44
C GLY A 338 -2.24 23.07 6.71
N ALA A 339 -1.12 23.73 6.95
CA ALA A 339 0.17 23.36 6.35
C ALA A 339 0.73 22.07 6.98
N GLY A 340 0.58 21.92 8.29
CA GLY A 340 0.90 20.68 9.02
C GLY A 340 0.08 19.48 8.56
N ALA A 341 -1.22 19.66 8.33
CA ALA A 341 -2.12 18.61 7.85
C ALA A 341 -1.75 18.12 6.43
N ARG A 342 -1.39 19.03 5.51
CA ARG A 342 -0.93 18.69 4.13
C ARG A 342 0.23 17.71 4.14
N ARG A 343 1.23 17.95 5.00
CA ARG A 343 2.50 17.19 5.03
C ARG A 343 2.49 16.01 6.00
N LEU A 344 1.38 15.78 6.71
CA LEU A 344 1.30 14.74 7.74
C LEU A 344 1.59 13.35 7.14
N VAL A 345 0.90 12.98 6.06
CA VAL A 345 0.98 11.63 5.49
C VAL A 345 2.37 11.31 4.95
N PRO A 346 3.02 12.17 4.14
CA PRO A 346 4.42 11.95 3.73
C PRO A 346 5.37 11.78 4.93
N ARG A 347 5.21 12.57 6.00
CA ARG A 347 6.03 12.46 7.21
C ARG A 347 5.77 11.18 7.99
N LEU A 348 4.53 10.69 8.02
CA LEU A 348 4.19 9.39 8.62
C LEU A 348 4.89 8.25 7.87
N LEU A 349 4.90 8.28 6.54
CA LEU A 349 5.57 7.24 5.73
C LEU A 349 7.10 7.25 5.89
N ALA A 350 7.69 8.38 6.31
CA ALA A 350 9.12 8.53 6.57
C ALA A 350 9.54 8.21 8.02
N LEU A 351 8.61 7.73 8.87
CA LEU A 351 8.93 7.34 10.25
C LEU A 351 10.00 6.22 10.27
N PRO A 352 10.85 6.16 11.32
CA PRO A 352 11.92 5.19 11.44
C PRO A 352 11.39 3.80 11.87
N ALA A 353 10.41 3.27 11.14
CA ALA A 353 9.88 1.92 11.30
C ALA A 353 10.35 1.04 10.13
N THR A 354 10.38 -0.29 10.30
CA THR A 354 10.62 -1.21 9.17
C THR A 354 9.59 -1.01 8.07
N ALA A 355 8.34 -0.77 8.45
CA ALA A 355 7.29 -0.32 7.55
C ALA A 355 6.24 0.51 8.29
N THR A 356 5.66 1.47 7.57
CA THR A 356 4.53 2.26 8.04
C THR A 356 3.35 2.08 7.10
N THR A 357 2.17 1.80 7.66
CA THR A 357 0.91 1.80 6.91
C THR A 357 0.01 2.90 7.45
N VAL A 358 -0.40 3.81 6.58
CA VAL A 358 -1.39 4.86 6.87
C VAL A 358 -2.69 4.50 6.15
N SER A 359 -3.79 4.45 6.89
CA SER A 359 -5.12 4.27 6.34
C SER A 359 -5.96 5.51 6.57
N LEU A 360 -6.56 6.00 5.50
CA LEU A 360 -7.47 7.13 5.49
C LEU A 360 -8.83 6.68 4.98
N SER A 361 -9.85 6.74 5.82
CA SER A 361 -11.21 6.34 5.45
C SER A 361 -12.14 7.54 5.46
N ALA A 362 -12.92 7.70 4.39
CA ALA A 362 -14.00 8.68 4.29
C ALA A 362 -15.31 7.96 3.94
N GLY A 363 -16.38 8.31 4.62
CA GLY A 363 -17.71 7.75 4.36
C GLY A 363 -18.55 7.71 5.64
N PRO A 364 -19.87 7.51 5.53
CA PRO A 364 -20.77 7.64 6.66
C PRO A 364 -20.35 6.73 7.81
N SER A 365 -20.43 7.27 9.02
CA SER A 365 -20.35 6.46 10.23
C SER A 365 -21.72 5.82 10.45
N PRO A 366 -21.82 4.53 10.81
CA PRO A 366 -23.10 3.89 11.13
C PRO A 366 -23.79 4.51 12.36
N VAL A 367 -23.17 5.48 13.04
CA VAL A 367 -23.57 5.98 14.36
C VAL A 367 -23.81 7.50 14.40
N SER A 368 -23.69 8.24 13.29
CA SER A 368 -23.77 9.72 13.34
C SER A 368 -24.63 10.35 12.25
N GLY A 369 -25.67 11.09 12.66
CA GLY A 369 -26.43 12.02 11.83
C GLY A 369 -25.78 13.41 11.71
N VAL A 370 -24.44 13.47 11.78
CA VAL A 370 -23.69 14.74 11.68
C VAL A 370 -23.63 15.16 10.22
N THR A 371 -23.83 16.45 9.96
CA THR A 371 -23.69 17.10 8.66
C THR A 371 -22.20 17.18 8.27
N GLY A 372 -21.64 16.10 7.74
CA GLY A 372 -20.27 16.04 7.25
C GLY A 372 -19.81 14.59 7.00
N VAL A 373 -18.87 14.39 6.08
CA VAL A 373 -18.29 13.08 5.80
C VAL A 373 -17.19 12.81 6.85
N PRO A 374 -17.36 11.85 7.78
CA PRO A 374 -16.33 11.60 8.77
C PRO A 374 -15.09 11.00 8.13
N ILE A 375 -13.92 11.50 8.57
CA ILE A 375 -12.62 11.06 8.09
C ILE A 375 -11.87 10.44 9.26
N GLU A 376 -11.37 9.24 9.06
CA GLU A 376 -10.54 8.51 10.01
C GLU A 376 -9.14 8.33 9.47
N LEU A 377 -8.13 8.58 10.30
CA LEU A 377 -6.73 8.27 10.03
C LEU A 377 -6.24 7.24 11.05
N THR A 378 -5.76 6.10 10.57
CA THR A 378 -5.12 5.06 11.37
C THR A 378 -3.71 4.81 10.85
N VAL A 379 -2.74 4.75 11.75
CA VAL A 379 -1.33 4.46 11.45
C VAL A 379 -0.96 3.14 12.09
N ARG A 380 -0.37 2.22 11.33
CA ARG A 380 0.25 1.01 11.87
C ARG A 380 1.74 1.04 11.59
N LEU A 381 2.51 0.83 12.64
CA LEU A 381 3.96 0.71 12.58
C LEU A 381 4.33 -0.76 12.70
N ALA A 382 5.28 -1.22 11.89
CA ALA A 382 5.91 -2.53 11.99
C ALA A 382 7.41 -2.35 12.18
N ALA A 383 7.99 -3.09 13.13
CA ALA A 383 9.41 -3.07 13.42
C ALA A 383 9.96 -4.48 13.63
N GLY A 384 11.27 -4.66 13.44
CA GLY A 384 11.96 -5.93 13.66
C GLY A 384 12.11 -6.27 15.13
N THR A 385 12.16 -5.26 16.01
CA THR A 385 12.26 -5.43 17.45
C THR A 385 11.25 -4.59 18.24
N ALA A 386 11.03 -4.93 19.51
CA ALA A 386 10.17 -4.14 20.39
C ALA A 386 10.77 -2.76 20.71
N THR A 387 12.11 -2.65 20.75
CA THR A 387 12.82 -1.38 20.96
C THR A 387 12.62 -0.46 19.77
N GLU A 388 12.88 -0.95 18.55
CA GLU A 388 12.62 -0.19 17.31
C GLU A 388 11.14 0.25 17.21
N LEU A 389 10.20 -0.61 17.60
CA LEU A 389 8.78 -0.25 17.62
C LEU A 389 8.49 0.90 18.61
N THR A 390 9.18 0.90 19.75
CA THR A 390 9.04 1.95 20.77
C THR A 390 9.60 3.27 20.26
N GLU A 391 10.80 3.25 19.67
CA GLU A 391 11.42 4.43 19.05
C GLU A 391 10.55 5.01 17.92
N ALA A 392 10.01 4.15 17.06
CA ALA A 392 9.10 4.57 15.99
C ALA A 392 7.78 5.12 16.54
N ALA A 393 7.24 4.55 17.61
CA ALA A 393 6.03 5.03 18.27
C ALA A 393 6.26 6.40 18.93
N GLU A 394 7.41 6.62 19.56
CA GLU A 394 7.78 7.94 20.09
C GLU A 394 7.99 8.98 18.99
N ALA A 395 8.62 8.60 17.87
CA ALA A 395 8.77 9.48 16.71
C ALA A 395 7.40 9.86 16.11
N LEU A 396 6.47 8.91 16.05
CA LEU A 396 5.09 9.15 15.65
C LEU A 396 4.36 10.11 16.60
N ASP A 397 4.48 9.88 17.91
CA ASP A 397 3.86 10.73 18.93
C ASP A 397 4.41 12.16 18.90
N ARG A 398 5.74 12.32 18.85
CA ARG A 398 6.41 13.63 18.68
C ARG A 398 5.96 14.35 17.41
N LEU A 399 5.86 13.62 16.29
CA LEU A 399 5.41 14.19 15.02
C LEU A 399 3.98 14.71 15.10
N VAL A 400 3.04 13.93 15.64
CA VAL A 400 1.63 14.34 15.66
C VAL A 400 1.36 15.41 16.72
N THR A 401 1.92 15.26 17.92
CA THR A 401 1.81 16.26 18.99
C THR A 401 2.47 17.58 18.60
N GLY A 402 3.62 17.53 17.91
CA GLY A 402 4.29 18.72 17.36
C GLY A 402 3.47 19.47 16.30
N LEU A 403 2.47 18.83 15.69
CA LEU A 403 1.50 19.45 14.77
C LEU A 403 0.17 19.79 15.45
N GLY A 404 0.07 19.66 16.78
CA GLY A 404 -1.15 19.91 17.55
C GLY A 404 -2.23 18.82 17.42
N GLY A 405 -1.89 17.67 16.84
CA GLY A 405 -2.77 16.50 16.79
C GLY A 405 -2.69 15.65 18.05
N GLU A 406 -3.54 14.63 18.14
CA GLU A 406 -3.56 13.67 19.24
C GLU A 406 -3.78 12.26 18.70
N LEU A 407 -2.95 11.31 19.13
CA LEU A 407 -3.06 9.90 18.77
C LEU A 407 -3.51 9.06 19.96
N SER A 408 -4.11 7.91 19.67
CA SER A 408 -4.38 6.89 20.67
C SER A 408 -3.97 5.52 20.17
N ARG A 409 -3.06 4.88 20.91
CA ARG A 409 -2.64 3.51 20.65
C ARG A 409 -3.80 2.54 20.88
N LEU A 410 -3.93 1.52 20.03
CA LEU A 410 -5.00 0.53 20.06
C LEU A 410 -4.62 -0.69 20.89
N ASP A 411 -4.07 -0.49 22.09
CA ASP A 411 -3.75 -1.60 23.00
C ASP A 411 -4.99 -2.41 23.33
N GLY A 412 -4.84 -3.74 23.27
CA GLY A 412 -5.96 -4.68 23.38
C GLY A 412 -6.94 -4.61 22.21
N ALA A 413 -6.60 -3.96 21.09
CA ALA A 413 -7.41 -3.86 19.87
C ALA A 413 -6.58 -3.84 18.57
N HIS A 414 -5.35 -4.36 18.60
CA HIS A 414 -4.43 -4.37 17.45
C HIS A 414 -4.92 -5.23 16.29
N LEU A 415 -5.72 -6.29 16.50
CA LEU A 415 -6.35 -7.02 15.39
C LEU A 415 -7.43 -6.21 14.68
N THR A 416 -8.21 -5.42 15.43
CA THR A 416 -9.14 -4.45 14.84
C THR A 416 -8.37 -3.34 14.13
N GLY A 417 -7.25 -2.90 14.70
CA GLY A 417 -6.32 -1.97 14.07
C GLY A 417 -5.75 -2.52 12.76
N LEU A 418 -5.32 -3.78 12.75
CA LEU A 418 -4.89 -4.51 11.56
C LEU A 418 -5.99 -4.49 10.50
N ALA A 419 -7.21 -4.89 10.84
CA ALA A 419 -8.36 -4.86 9.92
C ALA A 419 -8.62 -3.46 9.35
N GLY A 420 -8.51 -2.41 10.18
CA GLY A 420 -8.63 -1.01 9.77
C GLY A 420 -7.45 -0.49 8.92
N THR A 421 -6.34 -1.22 8.87
CA THR A 421 -5.17 -0.95 8.02
C THR A 421 -4.99 -2.00 6.92
N LEU A 422 -6.04 -2.76 6.63
CA LEU A 422 -6.19 -3.58 5.43
C LEU A 422 -7.27 -2.96 4.53
N PRO A 423 -7.23 -3.20 3.20
CA PRO A 423 -8.17 -2.66 2.22
C PRO A 423 -9.57 -3.30 2.33
N LEU A 424 -10.20 -3.15 3.48
CA LEU A 424 -11.53 -3.72 3.78
C LEU A 424 -12.60 -2.62 3.90
N ALA A 425 -12.16 -1.36 4.05
CA ALA A 425 -12.96 -0.17 4.27
C ALA A 425 -14.03 -0.38 5.35
N LEU A 426 -13.66 -1.08 6.42
CA LEU A 426 -14.57 -1.35 7.54
C LEU A 426 -14.93 -0.04 8.25
N ALA A 427 -16.16 0.01 8.76
CA ALA A 427 -16.56 1.10 9.64
C ALA A 427 -15.87 0.94 10.99
N THR A 428 -14.95 1.84 11.31
CA THR A 428 -14.33 1.84 12.63
C THR A 428 -15.11 2.74 13.58
N PRO A 429 -15.53 2.24 14.75
CA PRO A 429 -16.32 3.05 15.67
C PRO A 429 -15.45 4.13 16.34
N GLY A 430 -15.96 5.37 16.36
CA GLY A 430 -15.28 6.54 16.95
C GLY A 430 -14.64 7.52 15.95
N ALA A 431 -14.90 7.37 14.65
CA ALA A 431 -14.48 8.35 13.64
C ALA A 431 -15.13 9.72 13.89
N GLN A 432 -14.33 10.79 13.85
CA GLN A 432 -14.82 12.17 14.01
C GLN A 432 -15.19 12.78 12.65
N SER A 433 -16.17 13.67 12.66
CA SER A 433 -16.55 14.44 11.48
C SER A 433 -15.57 15.60 11.26
N ARG A 434 -14.99 15.68 10.06
CA ARG A 434 -14.21 16.85 9.61
C ARG A 434 -14.77 17.27 8.26
N SER A 435 -14.82 18.57 7.98
CA SER A 435 -15.00 19.02 6.59
C SER A 435 -13.88 18.43 5.73
N ALA A 436 -14.14 18.28 4.43
CA ALA A 436 -13.18 17.69 3.51
C ALA A 436 -11.78 18.30 3.73
N LEU A 437 -10.74 17.49 3.59
CA LEU A 437 -9.35 17.96 3.61
C LEU A 437 -9.17 18.85 2.37
N ASP A 438 -9.70 20.08 2.42
CA ASP A 438 -9.79 21.02 1.29
C ASP A 438 -8.40 21.38 0.74
N ASP A 439 -7.39 21.13 1.56
CA ASP A 439 -5.97 21.34 1.34
C ASP A 439 -5.20 20.02 1.51
N TRP A 440 -5.47 19.04 0.66
CA TRP A 440 -4.79 17.74 0.67
C TRP A 440 -3.66 17.70 -0.38
N GLU A 441 -2.45 17.32 0.04
CA GLU A 441 -1.31 17.17 -0.87
C GLU A 441 -0.56 15.86 -0.57
N LEU A 442 -0.88 14.82 -1.34
CA LEU A 442 -0.15 13.56 -1.31
C LEU A 442 0.31 13.23 -2.71
N THR A 443 1.61 12.95 -2.86
CA THR A 443 2.18 12.49 -4.13
C THR A 443 2.66 11.05 -4.03
N LEU A 444 2.50 10.29 -5.12
CA LEU A 444 3.07 8.95 -5.32
C LEU A 444 3.94 8.93 -6.57
N GLY A 445 4.93 8.06 -6.66
CA GLY A 445 5.74 7.85 -7.86
C GLY A 445 7.23 7.86 -7.58
N GLY A 446 7.67 8.60 -6.56
CA GLY A 446 9.08 8.87 -6.33
C GLY A 446 9.87 7.72 -5.71
N ALA A 447 9.23 6.78 -5.00
CA ALA A 447 9.96 5.79 -4.20
C ALA A 447 10.75 4.76 -5.03
N GLY A 448 11.89 4.33 -4.50
CA GLY A 448 12.75 3.32 -5.10
C GLY A 448 14.23 3.55 -4.78
N LEU A 449 15.09 2.80 -5.47
CA LEU A 449 16.53 2.95 -5.39
C LEU A 449 16.97 4.20 -6.17
N MET A 450 17.55 5.20 -5.49
CA MET A 450 18.19 6.33 -6.17
C MET A 450 19.42 5.91 -6.98
N VAL A 451 19.34 6.05 -8.31
CA VAL A 451 20.47 5.86 -9.23
C VAL A 451 21.35 7.11 -9.28
N GLY A 452 20.73 8.29 -9.26
CA GLY A 452 21.44 9.56 -9.33
C GLY A 452 20.48 10.74 -9.45
N THR A 453 20.98 11.87 -9.92
CA THR A 453 20.18 13.08 -10.15
C THR A 453 20.06 13.38 -11.65
N ASN A 454 18.92 13.94 -12.04
CA ASN A 454 18.74 14.44 -13.39
C ASN A 454 19.34 15.85 -13.54
N ARG A 455 19.32 16.41 -14.75
CA ARG A 455 19.82 17.78 -15.05
C ARG A 455 19.16 18.91 -14.23
N HIS A 456 18.00 18.65 -13.63
CA HIS A 456 17.25 19.61 -12.79
C HIS A 456 17.47 19.35 -11.29
N GLY A 457 18.39 18.45 -10.93
CA GLY A 457 18.65 18.05 -9.54
C GLY A 457 17.62 17.08 -8.94
N GLY A 458 16.62 16.66 -9.69
CA GLY A 458 15.62 15.70 -9.22
C GLY A 458 16.16 14.27 -9.18
N ALA A 459 15.76 13.48 -8.19
CA ALA A 459 16.19 12.09 -8.06
C ALA A 459 15.69 11.23 -9.24
N VAL A 460 16.58 10.42 -9.81
CA VAL A 460 16.25 9.34 -10.75
C VAL A 460 16.23 8.06 -9.96
N THR A 461 15.04 7.49 -9.78
CA THR A 461 14.84 6.31 -8.95
C THR A 461 14.39 5.10 -9.77
N VAL A 462 14.78 3.91 -9.32
CA VAL A 462 14.38 2.64 -9.94
C VAL A 462 13.78 1.68 -8.93
N ARG A 463 12.67 1.03 -9.31
CA ARG A 463 11.96 0.07 -8.46
C ARG A 463 12.44 -1.35 -8.74
N LEU A 464 13.64 -1.69 -8.27
CA LEU A 464 14.24 -3.00 -8.51
C LEU A 464 13.45 -4.16 -7.88
N PHE A 465 12.80 -3.91 -6.74
CA PHE A 465 12.11 -4.95 -5.97
C PHE A 465 10.61 -4.80 -6.12
N ARG A 466 9.99 -5.78 -6.78
CA ARG A 466 8.58 -5.77 -7.18
C ARG A 466 7.92 -7.11 -6.87
N PRO A 467 6.57 -7.21 -6.90
CA PRO A 467 5.87 -8.48 -6.82
C PRO A 467 6.24 -9.45 -7.95
N GLU A 468 6.79 -8.94 -9.06
CA GLU A 468 7.41 -9.71 -10.12
C GLU A 468 8.94 -9.65 -10.01
N GLY A 469 9.63 -10.68 -10.48
CA GLY A 469 11.08 -10.63 -10.60
C GLY A 469 11.53 -9.51 -11.55
N THR A 470 12.71 -8.95 -11.29
CA THR A 470 13.26 -7.86 -12.11
C THR A 470 14.62 -8.26 -12.67
N ARG A 471 14.78 -8.14 -13.98
CA ARG A 471 16.04 -8.37 -14.69
C ARG A 471 16.67 -7.05 -15.07
N VAL A 472 17.89 -6.84 -14.61
CA VAL A 472 18.68 -5.63 -14.86
C VAL A 472 19.96 -6.03 -15.56
N LEU A 473 20.27 -5.36 -16.67
CA LEU A 473 21.59 -5.44 -17.30
C LEU A 473 22.34 -4.14 -17.05
N LEU A 474 23.53 -4.22 -16.46
CA LEU A 474 24.43 -3.09 -16.27
C LEU A 474 25.64 -3.26 -17.18
N VAL A 475 25.89 -2.25 -18.02
CA VAL A 475 27.08 -2.17 -18.89
C VAL A 475 27.93 -0.97 -18.46
N GLY A 476 29.20 -1.23 -18.16
CA GLY A 476 30.18 -0.17 -17.84
C GLY A 476 31.21 -0.56 -16.79
N GLY A 477 30.90 -1.52 -15.92
CA GLY A 477 31.89 -2.17 -15.06
C GLY A 477 31.50 -2.35 -13.60
N LEU A 478 32.43 -3.00 -12.88
CA LEU A 478 32.24 -3.50 -11.52
C LEU A 478 31.86 -2.43 -10.50
N ARG A 479 32.43 -1.22 -10.59
CA ARG A 479 32.19 -0.15 -9.60
C ARG A 479 30.76 0.36 -9.62
N ALA A 480 30.14 0.46 -10.79
CA ALA A 480 28.73 0.82 -10.90
C ALA A 480 27.83 -0.26 -10.29
N ALA A 481 28.18 -1.54 -10.45
CA ALA A 481 27.48 -2.64 -9.79
C ALA A 481 27.63 -2.61 -8.25
N GLN A 482 28.82 -2.32 -7.74
CA GLN A 482 29.07 -2.12 -6.31
C GLN A 482 28.26 -0.95 -5.74
N LEU A 483 28.13 0.14 -6.49
CA LEU A 483 27.30 1.29 -6.10
C LEU A 483 25.81 0.90 -6.00
N VAL A 484 25.29 0.20 -7.02
CA VAL A 484 23.91 -0.31 -7.00
C VAL A 484 23.69 -1.26 -5.82
N ALA A 485 24.65 -2.16 -5.56
CA ALA A 485 24.60 -3.08 -4.42
C ALA A 485 24.59 -2.34 -3.07
N LEU A 486 25.47 -1.35 -2.87
CA LEU A 486 25.52 -0.54 -1.65
C LEU A 486 24.19 0.16 -1.38
N ARG A 487 23.65 0.82 -2.41
CA ARG A 487 22.38 1.54 -2.32
C ARG A 487 21.20 0.57 -2.12
N ALA A 488 21.23 -0.62 -2.72
CA ALA A 488 20.20 -1.64 -2.51
C ALA A 488 20.18 -2.16 -1.07
N MET A 489 21.35 -2.33 -0.45
CA MET A 489 21.42 -2.70 0.98
C MET A 489 20.75 -1.65 1.87
N ALA A 490 20.86 -0.36 1.55
CA ALA A 490 20.16 0.69 2.30
C ALA A 490 18.63 0.53 2.28
N LEU A 491 18.07 -0.06 1.21
CA LEU A 491 16.65 -0.41 1.11
C LEU A 491 16.28 -1.70 1.88
N GLY A 492 17.22 -2.32 2.59
CA GLY A 492 17.04 -3.58 3.30
C GLY A 492 17.21 -4.83 2.44
N ALA A 493 17.77 -4.69 1.23
CA ALA A 493 17.99 -5.82 0.35
C ALA A 493 19.12 -6.72 0.84
N LEU A 494 18.90 -8.03 0.79
CA LEU A 494 19.97 -9.01 0.85
C LEU A 494 20.70 -9.00 -0.48
N VAL A 495 22.00 -8.75 -0.46
CA VAL A 495 22.83 -8.78 -1.67
C VAL A 495 23.61 -10.07 -1.68
N VAL A 496 23.54 -10.79 -2.80
CA VAL A 496 24.32 -11.99 -3.09
C VAL A 496 25.08 -11.73 -4.39
N VAL A 497 26.37 -12.06 -4.43
CA VAL A 497 27.20 -11.86 -5.63
C VAL A 497 27.67 -13.21 -6.14
N GLN A 498 27.28 -13.56 -7.35
CA GLN A 498 27.85 -14.66 -8.10
C GLN A 498 28.91 -14.09 -9.05
N THR A 499 30.19 -14.41 -8.85
CA THR A 499 31.29 -13.78 -9.60
C THR A 499 32.40 -14.75 -9.97
N GLY A 500 32.97 -14.57 -11.15
CA GLY A 500 34.19 -15.27 -11.60
C GLY A 500 35.48 -14.59 -11.13
N ARG A 501 35.37 -13.38 -10.54
CA ARG A 501 36.49 -12.54 -10.11
C ARG A 501 36.35 -12.09 -8.64
N PRO A 502 36.32 -13.02 -7.67
CA PRO A 502 36.03 -12.71 -6.27
C PRO A 502 37.00 -11.67 -5.66
N ARG A 503 38.28 -11.71 -6.05
CA ARG A 503 39.32 -10.76 -5.57
C ARG A 503 38.97 -9.29 -5.85
N ALA A 504 38.20 -9.02 -6.91
CA ALA A 504 37.78 -7.66 -7.25
C ALA A 504 36.61 -7.17 -6.37
N TRP A 505 35.83 -8.09 -5.80
CA TRP A 505 34.72 -7.79 -4.87
C TRP A 505 35.16 -7.72 -3.41
N GLU A 506 36.20 -8.46 -3.02
CA GLU A 506 36.66 -8.57 -1.63
C GLU A 506 36.87 -7.22 -0.91
N PRO A 507 37.52 -6.19 -1.50
CA PRO A 507 37.70 -4.90 -0.82
C PRO A 507 36.37 -4.24 -0.47
N PHE A 508 35.42 -4.27 -1.41
CA PHE A 508 34.06 -3.74 -1.21
C PHE A 508 33.32 -4.52 -0.12
N VAL A 509 33.35 -5.86 -0.17
CA VAL A 509 32.68 -6.70 0.84
C VAL A 509 33.26 -6.48 2.23
N ARG A 510 34.59 -6.35 2.36
CA ARG A 510 35.26 -6.04 3.62
C ARG A 510 34.90 -4.64 4.14
N GLY A 511 34.82 -3.65 3.25
CA GLY A 511 34.51 -2.27 3.62
C GLY A 511 33.05 -2.05 4.08
N VAL A 512 32.13 -2.93 3.67
CA VAL A 512 30.71 -2.82 4.01
C VAL A 512 30.33 -3.53 5.33
N GLY A 513 30.95 -4.66 5.69
CA GLY A 513 30.54 -5.42 6.90
C GLY A 513 30.99 -4.75 8.21
N ALA A 514 30.23 -4.68 9.33
CA ALA A 514 28.87 -5.09 9.73
C ALA A 514 28.30 -4.08 10.78
N PRO A 515 27.00 -4.04 11.16
CA PRO A 515 26.13 -5.17 11.53
C PRO A 515 24.92 -5.39 10.59
N GLY A 516 24.73 -6.64 10.11
CA GLY A 516 23.62 -7.05 9.23
C GLY A 516 23.90 -8.29 8.35
N GLY A 517 25.18 -8.65 8.18
CA GLY A 517 25.65 -9.82 7.42
C GLY A 517 26.75 -9.46 6.42
N THR A 518 27.57 -10.43 6.03
CA THR A 518 28.53 -10.30 4.92
C THR A 518 27.84 -10.56 3.59
N ILE A 519 28.24 -9.87 2.52
CA ILE A 519 27.77 -10.17 1.16
C ILE A 519 28.40 -11.51 0.74
N PRO A 520 27.62 -12.59 0.56
CA PRO A 520 28.17 -13.86 0.11
C PRO A 520 28.67 -13.75 -1.34
N LEU A 521 29.92 -14.19 -1.53
CA LEU A 521 30.53 -14.37 -2.84
C LEU A 521 30.40 -15.85 -3.25
N ILE A 522 29.67 -16.11 -4.33
CA ILE A 522 29.34 -17.44 -4.84
C ILE A 522 30.10 -17.67 -6.15
N PRO A 523 30.78 -18.81 -6.33
CA PRO A 523 31.40 -19.15 -7.61
C PRO A 523 30.37 -19.28 -8.75
N PRO A 524 30.78 -19.08 -10.02
CA PRO A 524 29.89 -19.27 -11.17
C PRO A 524 29.31 -20.69 -11.22
N GLY A 525 28.05 -20.83 -11.63
CA GLY A 525 27.40 -22.13 -11.84
C GLY A 525 26.91 -22.83 -10.57
N ARG A 526 27.21 -22.29 -9.37
CA ARG A 526 26.61 -22.79 -8.13
C ARG A 526 25.21 -22.18 -7.96
N PRO A 527 24.17 -22.99 -7.75
CA PRO A 527 22.83 -22.46 -7.53
C PRO A 527 22.82 -21.60 -6.28
N VAL A 528 22.25 -20.40 -6.40
CA VAL A 528 21.91 -19.57 -5.26
C VAL A 528 20.68 -20.19 -4.63
N ALA A 529 20.76 -20.55 -3.34
CA ALA A 529 19.59 -21.05 -2.62
C ALA A 529 18.41 -20.10 -2.86
N ASP A 530 17.23 -20.65 -3.15
CA ASP A 530 16.03 -19.87 -3.35
C ASP A 530 15.63 -19.21 -2.03
N GLY A 531 16.22 -18.05 -1.78
CA GLY A 531 15.73 -17.12 -0.78
C GLY A 531 14.41 -16.59 -1.29
N VAL A 532 13.32 -16.89 -0.58
CA VAL A 532 12.03 -16.23 -0.82
C VAL A 532 12.22 -14.76 -0.42
N GLY A 533 12.51 -13.91 -1.39
CA GLY A 533 12.51 -12.47 -1.19
C GLY A 533 11.12 -12.04 -0.73
N THR A 534 11.05 -11.13 0.23
CA THR A 534 9.78 -10.52 0.66
C THR A 534 9.82 -9.04 0.40
N ALA A 535 8.67 -8.37 0.48
CA ALA A 535 8.59 -6.93 0.25
C ALA A 535 9.44 -6.10 1.24
N LEU A 536 9.71 -6.62 2.44
CA LEU A 536 10.51 -5.96 3.47
C LEU A 536 11.97 -6.44 3.53
N ARG A 537 12.26 -7.58 2.90
CA ARG A 537 13.59 -8.16 2.81
C ARG A 537 13.82 -8.72 1.41
N PRO A 538 13.93 -7.84 0.40
CA PRO A 538 14.09 -8.27 -0.98
C PRO A 538 15.49 -8.83 -1.23
N LEU A 539 15.68 -9.50 -2.36
CA LEU A 539 16.95 -10.12 -2.74
C LEU A 539 17.50 -9.47 -4.01
N LEU A 540 18.75 -9.01 -3.97
CA LEU A 540 19.52 -8.62 -5.15
C LEU A 540 20.59 -9.67 -5.42
N LEU A 541 20.44 -10.41 -6.52
CA LEU A 541 21.48 -11.29 -7.03
C LEU A 541 22.29 -10.57 -8.10
N VAL A 542 23.55 -10.29 -7.81
CA VAL A 542 24.50 -9.74 -8.79
C VAL A 542 25.20 -10.90 -9.49
N VAL A 543 25.15 -10.92 -10.82
CA VAL A 543 25.80 -11.94 -11.66
C VAL A 543 26.91 -11.27 -12.47
N ASP A 544 28.13 -11.44 -11.98
CA ASP A 544 29.38 -10.90 -12.51
C ASP A 544 30.24 -12.04 -13.08
N THR A 545 29.67 -12.75 -14.06
CA THR A 545 30.26 -13.89 -14.76
C THR A 545 29.99 -13.75 -16.26
N GLY A 546 30.65 -14.53 -17.12
CA GLY A 546 30.49 -14.51 -18.59
C GLY A 546 29.04 -14.69 -19.09
N PRO A 547 28.80 -14.85 -20.41
CA PRO A 547 27.47 -14.85 -21.00
C PRO A 547 26.50 -15.73 -20.21
N VAL A 548 25.47 -15.09 -19.64
CA VAL A 548 24.44 -15.79 -18.87
C VAL A 548 23.32 -16.07 -19.86
N PRO A 549 22.87 -17.33 -20.01
CA PRO A 549 21.69 -17.62 -20.81
C PRO A 549 20.55 -16.77 -20.28
N ALA A 550 19.90 -16.00 -21.14
CA ALA A 550 18.83 -15.15 -20.65
C ALA A 550 17.63 -16.03 -20.34
N ASP A 551 17.30 -16.17 -19.05
CA ASP A 551 16.18 -16.98 -18.61
C ASP A 551 14.86 -16.50 -19.26
N ALA A 552 14.06 -17.45 -19.71
CA ALA A 552 12.78 -17.17 -20.36
C ALA A 552 11.75 -16.63 -19.37
N GLU A 553 11.76 -17.13 -18.13
CA GLU A 553 10.81 -16.74 -17.09
C GLU A 553 11.34 -15.60 -16.20
N PRO A 554 10.48 -14.66 -15.80
CA PRO A 554 10.81 -13.70 -14.75
C PRO A 554 11.23 -14.42 -13.46
N GLY A 555 12.24 -13.89 -12.77
CA GLY A 555 12.64 -14.42 -11.47
C GLY A 555 11.50 -14.39 -10.43
N PRO A 556 11.69 -15.07 -9.28
CA PRO A 556 10.70 -15.06 -8.21
C PRO A 556 10.37 -13.64 -7.71
N PRO A 557 9.20 -13.45 -7.07
CA PRO A 557 8.79 -12.16 -6.50
C PRO A 557 9.87 -11.59 -5.57
N TRP A 558 10.00 -10.26 -5.57
CA TRP A 558 10.95 -9.50 -4.73
C TRP A 558 12.43 -9.83 -4.96
N ARG A 559 12.76 -10.49 -6.08
CA ARG A 559 14.14 -10.75 -6.51
C ARG A 559 14.49 -9.90 -7.72
N ALA A 560 15.60 -9.19 -7.60
CA ALA A 560 16.26 -8.52 -8.71
C ALA A 560 17.52 -9.29 -9.11
N ILE A 561 17.70 -9.55 -10.40
CA ILE A 561 18.92 -10.12 -10.96
C ILE A 561 19.64 -9.00 -11.72
N LEU A 562 20.84 -8.65 -11.29
CA LEU A 562 21.70 -7.65 -11.90
C LEU A 562 22.85 -8.35 -12.62
N VAL A 563 22.75 -8.46 -13.94
CA VAL A 563 23.85 -8.97 -14.77
C VAL A 563 24.81 -7.82 -15.05
N VAL A 564 26.10 -8.06 -14.78
CA VAL A 564 27.16 -7.04 -14.90
C VAL A 564 28.03 -7.34 -16.11
N ARG A 565 28.23 -6.35 -16.97
CA ARG A 565 29.11 -6.40 -18.14
C ARG A 565 30.06 -5.23 -18.13
N ASP A 566 31.33 -5.51 -18.39
CA ASP A 566 32.33 -4.46 -18.60
C ASP A 566 32.14 -3.82 -19.99
N GLU A 567 31.74 -4.62 -20.98
CA GLU A 567 31.51 -4.22 -22.37
C GLU A 567 30.26 -4.91 -22.94
N LEU A 568 29.55 -4.26 -23.87
CA LEU A 568 28.38 -4.84 -24.53
C LEU A 568 28.79 -5.60 -25.79
N THR A 569 28.68 -6.93 -25.76
CA THR A 569 29.03 -7.79 -26.90
C THR A 569 27.78 -8.28 -27.63
N PRO A 570 27.90 -8.84 -28.86
CA PRO A 570 26.78 -9.49 -29.55
C PRO A 570 26.13 -10.63 -28.75
N ALA A 571 26.88 -11.30 -27.86
CA ALA A 571 26.35 -12.36 -27.01
C ALA A 571 25.37 -11.85 -25.93
N ASP A 572 25.41 -10.55 -25.62
CA ASP A 572 24.58 -9.93 -24.58
C ASP A 572 23.29 -9.31 -25.13
N VAL A 573 23.13 -9.22 -26.45
CA VAL A 573 21.96 -8.60 -27.12
C VAL A 573 20.65 -9.25 -26.68
N ASP A 574 20.65 -10.57 -26.54
CA ASP A 574 19.48 -11.34 -26.15
C ASP A 574 19.08 -11.06 -24.68
N ALA A 575 20.08 -10.96 -23.80
CA ALA A 575 19.90 -10.57 -22.41
C ALA A 575 19.43 -9.11 -22.28
N LEU A 576 19.99 -8.20 -23.09
CA LEU A 576 19.60 -6.78 -23.12
C LEU A 576 18.16 -6.60 -23.60
N THR A 577 17.75 -7.35 -24.62
CA THR A 577 16.37 -7.34 -25.16
C THR A 577 15.35 -7.85 -24.13
N ARG A 578 15.73 -8.87 -23.35
CA ARG A 578 14.88 -9.43 -22.28
C ARG A 578 14.94 -8.64 -20.98
N ALA A 579 15.94 -7.81 -20.77
CA ALA A 579 16.07 -7.01 -19.56
C ALA A 579 14.83 -6.11 -19.37
N ASP A 580 14.39 -6.01 -18.11
CA ASP A 580 13.31 -5.09 -17.77
C ASP A 580 13.87 -3.66 -17.60
N LEU A 581 15.14 -3.57 -17.19
CA LEU A 581 15.92 -2.33 -17.02
C LEU A 581 17.34 -2.51 -17.57
N ALA A 582 17.86 -1.53 -18.30
CA ALA A 582 19.26 -1.43 -18.66
C ALA A 582 19.89 -0.18 -18.02
N VAL A 583 21.08 -0.33 -17.44
CA VAL A 583 21.89 0.77 -16.90
C VAL A 583 23.19 0.82 -17.70
N LEU A 584 23.37 1.86 -18.49
CA LEU A 584 24.46 1.97 -19.45
C LEU A 584 25.34 3.16 -19.07
N GLN A 585 26.62 2.90 -18.77
CA GLN A 585 27.68 3.92 -18.74
C GLN A 585 28.01 4.39 -20.17
N PRO A 586 28.93 5.35 -20.37
CA PRO A 586 29.32 5.74 -21.72
C PRO A 586 29.75 4.52 -22.55
N LEU A 587 29.13 4.39 -23.73
CA LEU A 587 29.33 3.30 -24.66
C LEU A 587 30.20 3.76 -25.83
N ASP A 588 30.95 2.84 -26.42
CA ASP A 588 31.56 3.12 -27.73
C ASP A 588 30.52 3.06 -28.87
N ALA A 589 30.93 3.39 -30.09
CA ALA A 589 30.02 3.42 -31.24
C ALA A 589 29.42 2.05 -31.59
N THR A 590 30.18 0.96 -31.40
CA THR A 590 29.76 -0.41 -31.69
C THR A 590 28.73 -0.86 -30.65
N GLU A 591 29.03 -0.64 -29.38
CA GLU A 591 28.15 -0.92 -28.25
C GLU A 591 26.85 -0.11 -28.35
N ALA A 592 26.94 1.18 -28.68
CA ALA A 592 25.77 2.03 -28.86
C ALA A 592 24.88 1.54 -30.02
N ALA A 593 25.45 1.01 -31.11
CA ALA A 593 24.68 0.42 -32.19
C ALA A 593 23.95 -0.86 -31.76
N LEU A 594 24.62 -1.74 -30.99
CA LEU A 594 24.00 -2.93 -30.41
C LEU A 594 22.86 -2.55 -29.44
N ALA A 595 23.12 -1.63 -28.52
CA ALA A 595 22.13 -1.15 -27.55
C ALA A 595 20.94 -0.47 -28.25
N GLY A 596 21.22 0.35 -29.27
CA GLY A 596 20.21 1.05 -30.05
C GLY A 596 19.26 0.11 -30.76
N THR A 597 19.79 -0.99 -31.31
CA THR A 597 19.02 -2.04 -31.97
C THR A 597 18.21 -2.87 -30.97
N ALA A 598 18.84 -3.32 -29.88
CA ALA A 598 18.20 -4.17 -28.88
C ALA A 598 17.09 -3.46 -28.08
N LEU A 599 17.30 -2.18 -27.75
CA LEU A 599 16.38 -1.38 -26.92
C LEU A 599 15.44 -0.48 -27.75
N GLY A 600 15.59 -0.46 -29.07
CA GLY A 600 14.77 0.37 -29.96
C GLY A 600 14.96 1.88 -29.75
N LEU A 601 16.19 2.34 -29.45
CA LEU A 601 16.46 3.75 -29.11
C LEU A 601 16.46 4.70 -30.31
N GLY A 602 16.54 4.15 -31.53
CA GLY A 602 16.69 4.93 -32.76
C GLY A 602 17.88 5.89 -32.68
N GLY A 603 17.71 7.13 -33.16
CA GLY A 603 18.75 8.17 -33.11
C GLY A 603 19.20 8.58 -31.69
N SER A 604 18.48 8.15 -30.64
CA SER A 604 18.90 8.41 -29.25
C SER A 604 20.13 7.60 -28.85
N ALA A 605 20.44 6.51 -29.57
CA ALA A 605 21.60 5.66 -29.29
C ALA A 605 22.93 6.42 -29.40
N GLU A 606 23.03 7.38 -30.33
CA GLU A 606 24.25 8.18 -30.51
C GLU A 606 24.59 9.01 -29.25
N TRP A 607 23.60 9.40 -28.45
CA TRP A 607 23.84 10.13 -27.20
C TRP A 607 24.52 9.27 -26.13
N LEU A 608 24.43 7.93 -26.22
CA LEU A 608 25.11 7.03 -25.28
C LEU A 608 26.65 7.10 -25.41
N THR A 609 27.16 7.57 -26.55
CA THR A 609 28.61 7.75 -26.76
C THR A 609 29.13 9.08 -26.24
N ARG A 610 28.23 10.03 -25.94
CA ARG A 610 28.57 11.43 -25.58
C ARG A 610 28.30 11.75 -24.12
N ILE A 611 27.79 10.80 -23.34
CA ILE A 611 27.57 11.03 -21.91
C ILE A 611 28.88 11.06 -21.14
N ARG A 612 28.88 11.81 -20.04
CA ARG A 612 30.02 11.91 -19.12
C ARG A 612 30.25 10.59 -18.39
N ASP A 613 31.49 10.36 -17.96
CA ASP A 613 31.90 9.15 -17.23
C ASP A 613 31.20 8.94 -15.88
N ASP A 614 30.65 10.02 -15.29
CA ASP A 614 29.89 10.00 -14.04
C ASP A 614 28.36 9.93 -14.25
N MET A 615 27.92 9.79 -15.50
CA MET A 615 26.53 9.66 -15.88
C MET A 615 26.21 8.24 -16.36
N VAL A 616 24.95 7.85 -16.17
CA VAL A 616 24.38 6.62 -16.72
C VAL A 616 23.08 6.91 -17.44
N ALA A 617 22.85 6.19 -18.55
CA ALA A 617 21.53 6.00 -19.11
C ALA A 617 20.81 4.90 -18.34
N VAL A 618 19.62 5.21 -17.84
CA VAL A 618 18.68 4.24 -17.28
C VAL A 618 17.55 4.07 -18.30
N VAL A 619 17.49 2.90 -18.90
CA VAL A 619 16.57 2.60 -20.01
C VAL A 619 15.61 1.51 -19.57
N ASN A 620 14.32 1.74 -19.76
CA ASN A 620 13.31 0.69 -19.77
C ASN A 620 12.59 0.69 -21.13
N ARG A 621 11.66 -0.24 -21.36
CA ARG A 621 10.94 -0.36 -22.65
C ARG A 621 10.13 0.88 -23.05
N ARG A 622 9.86 1.82 -22.13
CA ARG A 622 8.97 2.97 -22.34
C ARG A 622 9.71 4.31 -22.31
N ALA A 623 10.88 4.37 -21.70
CA ALA A 623 11.57 5.62 -21.44
C ALA A 623 13.08 5.43 -21.22
N LEU A 624 13.81 6.48 -21.61
CA LEU A 624 15.22 6.69 -21.31
C LEU A 624 15.35 7.88 -20.35
N ARG A 625 16.18 7.71 -19.31
CA ARG A 625 16.50 8.74 -18.33
C ARG A 625 18.01 8.83 -18.13
N TRP A 626 18.50 10.04 -17.96
CA TRP A 626 19.91 10.30 -17.65
C TRP A 626 20.05 10.56 -16.16
N ALA A 627 20.99 9.89 -15.50
CA ALA A 627 21.28 10.05 -14.09
C ALA A 627 22.77 10.34 -13.88
N LEU A 628 23.07 11.42 -13.18
CA LEU A 628 24.38 11.71 -12.62
C LEU A 628 24.52 10.96 -11.29
N LEU A 629 25.44 9.99 -11.21
CA LEU A 629 25.51 9.04 -10.09
C LEU A 629 25.71 9.72 -8.73
N SER A 630 26.41 10.86 -8.70
CA SER A 630 26.63 11.72 -7.51
C SER A 630 27.04 10.91 -6.26
N PRO A 631 28.15 10.15 -6.30
CA PRO A 631 28.53 9.31 -5.17
C PRO A 631 28.84 10.14 -3.93
N THR A 632 28.39 9.67 -2.76
CA THR A 632 28.74 10.29 -1.47
C THR A 632 30.23 10.10 -1.16
N PRO A 633 30.80 10.85 -0.18
CA PRO A 633 32.17 10.60 0.27
C PRO A 633 32.40 9.17 0.76
N ILE A 634 31.39 8.56 1.40
CA ILE A 634 31.43 7.16 1.86
C ILE A 634 31.44 6.21 0.67
N GLU A 635 30.56 6.43 -0.32
CA GLU A 635 30.53 5.66 -1.57
C GLU A 635 31.88 5.76 -2.31
N ALA A 636 32.42 6.97 -2.43
CA ALA A 636 33.70 7.21 -3.09
C ALA A 636 34.89 6.54 -2.37
N GLN A 637 34.89 6.51 -1.04
CA GLN A 637 35.93 5.83 -0.26
C GLN A 637 35.85 4.30 -0.39
N LEU A 638 34.64 3.74 -0.40
CA LEU A 638 34.44 2.28 -0.47
C LEU A 638 34.61 1.71 -1.88
N ILE A 639 34.22 2.46 -2.91
CA ILE A 639 34.08 1.97 -4.30
C ILE A 639 35.07 2.66 -5.24
N GLY A 640 35.51 3.88 -4.93
CA GLY A 640 36.22 4.76 -5.85
C GLY A 640 35.26 5.47 -6.81
N ARG A 641 35.81 6.13 -7.85
CA ARG A 641 34.99 6.75 -8.90
C ARG A 641 34.32 5.66 -9.74
N PRO A 642 32.98 5.64 -9.86
CA PRO A 642 32.24 4.66 -10.65
C PRO A 642 32.30 5.02 -12.13
N ALA A 643 33.49 5.22 -12.67
CA ALA A 643 33.75 5.37 -14.10
C ALA A 643 34.16 4.02 -14.68
N ARG A 644 33.94 3.86 -15.98
CA ARG A 644 34.46 2.73 -16.76
C ARG A 644 35.98 2.73 -16.66
N GLY A 645 36.56 1.57 -16.37
CA GLY A 645 37.98 1.39 -16.04
C GLY A 645 38.71 0.55 -17.06
#